data_AF-A0A3B4AHB3-F1
#
_entry.id   AF-A0A3B4AHB3-F1
#
_cell.length_a   1.000
_cell.length_b   1.000
_cell.length_c   1.000
_cell.angle_alpha   90.00
_cell.angle_beta   90.00
_cell.angle_gamma   90.00
#
_symmetry.space_group_name_H-M   'P 1'
#
loop_
_entity.id
_entity.type
_entity.pdbx_description
1 polymer ?
#
loop_
_entity_poly.entity_id
_entity_poly.type
_entity_poly.pdbx_seq_one_letter_code
_entity_poly.pdbx_strand_id
1 'polypeptide(L)'
;LNDLGHIDPMYQFALDAYISLFNISLEKSKRSHKLEERIANLNNYHTYAVYKIVHIVCFVTEDWQENCNEWQENCNEFQKMLIVRSLRQDRVSFCVASFICKNLGSRFVEPPVLDMKAVCFESTCRTPLIFVLSPGVDPTGALLQLAESSGKSSQFHVLSLGQGQAPIAKRMITDGVKNGHWVFLANCHLSLSWMPELDKLVEQLQVEEPHPDFRLWLSSSPHPEFPITILQAGIKMTTEPPKGVKANMKRLYQLVTEAQFSHCSRPAFYRKLLFSLCFFHSILLERKKFLQLGWNIVYGFNDSDFEVSESLLSLYLDKYEEIPWDTLKYLIAGVNYGGHVTDDWDRRLLTTYINDYFCEAAVGDLFRVKGILNKEGYHSIFNLPATEHPEVFGQHPNADIASQIAETRTLFDTLLSLQPQVSSTGAGTSMTRGSREDRRCTHNAINLMKILFCFSSSIIKLQKGIKGVVVMSPHLEETFNCIYDVRVPPLWEKAYPSIKPLAAWTRDLCQRVAQFASWAGTTVPPTLIWLPGFTFPNSFLTAVLQSAARQHNFSPDKKGAKLLLPPNKTHMSNNINQPNMFPPVCPEDGVYIRGLYLEGAGWDKTNSCLVEAEPMQMVCPIPTIHFKPVERRKKMAKSESPDLPQTPVQTRNSLELKSGSAPADHWIKRGTALLLSLDS
;
A
#
# COMPACT_ATOMS: atom_id res chain seq x y z
N LEU A 1 -24.39 -5.93 -10.25
CA LEU A 1 -23.50 -5.65 -11.41
C LEU A 1 -23.40 -4.15 -11.61
N ASN A 2 -24.51 -3.46 -11.95
CA ASN A 2 -24.53 -2.00 -12.12
C ASN A 2 -23.93 -1.24 -10.94
N ASP A 3 -24.20 -1.69 -9.71
CA ASP A 3 -23.71 -1.05 -8.47
C ASP A 3 -22.17 -1.11 -8.33
N LEU A 4 -21.50 -2.07 -8.99
CA LEU A 4 -20.02 -2.16 -9.01
C LEU A 4 -19.39 -0.94 -9.71
N GLY A 5 -20.12 -0.28 -10.61
CA GLY A 5 -19.72 0.97 -11.24
C GLY A 5 -19.60 2.16 -10.26
N HIS A 6 -20.07 2.02 -9.02
CA HIS A 6 -19.81 2.97 -7.93
C HIS A 6 -18.45 2.74 -7.24
N ILE A 7 -17.84 1.56 -7.37
CA ILE A 7 -16.51 1.24 -6.82
C ILE A 7 -15.42 1.75 -7.76
N ASP A 8 -15.48 1.34 -9.03
CA ASP A 8 -14.54 1.75 -10.06
C ASP A 8 -15.29 1.97 -11.39
N PRO A 9 -15.08 3.10 -12.10
CA PRO A 9 -15.62 3.36 -13.43
C PRO A 9 -15.34 2.26 -14.47
N MET A 10 -14.33 1.40 -14.27
CA MET A 10 -14.04 0.27 -15.15
C MET A 10 -15.07 -0.87 -15.05
N TYR A 11 -15.81 -1.00 -13.94
CA TYR A 11 -16.83 -2.06 -13.73
C TYR A 11 -18.19 -1.75 -14.38
N GLN A 12 -18.16 -1.23 -15.60
CA GLN A 12 -19.33 -0.84 -16.36
C GLN A 12 -19.73 -1.94 -17.36
N PHE A 13 -21.00 -2.34 -17.34
CA PHE A 13 -21.56 -3.42 -18.17
C PHE A 13 -22.81 -2.94 -18.89
N ALA A 14 -22.86 -3.07 -20.22
CA ALA A 14 -24.12 -2.90 -20.96
C ALA A 14 -25.10 -4.03 -20.62
N LEU A 15 -26.40 -3.73 -20.64
CA LEU A 15 -27.44 -4.74 -20.59
C LEU A 15 -27.31 -5.71 -21.78
N ASP A 16 -26.96 -5.21 -22.97
CA ASP A 16 -26.77 -6.04 -24.18
C ASP A 16 -25.59 -6.99 -24.05
N ALA A 17 -24.50 -6.57 -23.41
CA ALA A 17 -23.36 -7.44 -23.10
C ALA A 17 -23.76 -8.57 -22.13
N TYR A 18 -24.59 -8.27 -21.13
CA TYR A 18 -25.15 -9.27 -20.23
C TYR A 18 -26.13 -10.23 -20.94
N ILE A 19 -26.98 -9.73 -21.83
CA ILE A 19 -27.90 -10.56 -22.64
C ILE A 19 -27.10 -11.50 -23.56
N SER A 20 -26.04 -11.00 -24.21
CA SER A 20 -25.12 -11.82 -25.01
C SER A 20 -24.48 -12.94 -24.18
N LEU A 21 -23.96 -12.61 -22.98
CA LEU A 21 -23.43 -13.59 -22.05
C LEU A 21 -24.47 -14.62 -21.57
N PHE A 22 -25.72 -14.19 -21.35
CA PHE A 22 -26.82 -15.08 -20.98
C PHE A 22 -27.16 -16.05 -22.11
N ASN A 23 -27.21 -15.60 -23.37
CA ASN A 23 -27.39 -16.46 -24.53
C ASN A 23 -26.24 -17.46 -24.70
N ILE A 24 -24.99 -17.02 -24.58
CA ILE A 24 -23.81 -17.90 -24.56
C ILE A 24 -23.90 -18.93 -23.42
N SER A 25 -24.45 -18.55 -22.26
CA SER A 25 -24.67 -19.45 -21.12
C SER A 25 -25.76 -20.48 -21.39
N LEU A 26 -26.82 -20.13 -22.13
CA LEU A 26 -27.83 -21.09 -22.60
C LEU A 26 -27.22 -22.12 -23.55
N GLU A 27 -26.34 -21.70 -24.45
CA GLU A 27 -25.72 -22.57 -25.46
C GLU A 27 -24.63 -23.49 -24.89
N LYS A 28 -23.64 -22.92 -24.16
CA LYS A 28 -22.43 -23.62 -23.70
C LYS A 28 -22.63 -24.46 -22.43
N SER A 29 -23.66 -24.21 -21.64
CA SER A 29 -23.93 -24.96 -20.40
C SER A 29 -24.32 -26.42 -20.67
N LYS A 30 -23.98 -27.33 -19.74
CA LYS A 30 -24.29 -28.77 -19.85
C LYS A 30 -25.80 -28.99 -20.04
N ARG A 31 -26.17 -29.62 -21.17
CA ARG A 31 -27.56 -30.00 -21.47
C ARG A 31 -27.96 -31.20 -20.60
N SER A 32 -29.21 -31.21 -20.12
CA SER A 32 -29.86 -32.37 -19.51
C SER A 32 -31.31 -32.42 -19.98
N HIS A 33 -31.87 -33.63 -20.03
CA HIS A 33 -33.29 -33.87 -20.35
C HIS A 33 -34.20 -33.66 -19.13
N LYS A 34 -33.64 -33.58 -17.90
CA LYS A 34 -34.38 -33.25 -16.69
C LYS A 34 -34.36 -31.73 -16.48
N LEU A 35 -35.53 -31.11 -16.35
CA LEU A 35 -35.67 -29.66 -16.21
C LEU A 35 -34.90 -29.11 -15.00
N GLU A 36 -35.03 -29.77 -13.84
CA GLU A 36 -34.36 -29.38 -12.59
C GLU A 36 -32.82 -29.40 -12.73
N GLU A 37 -32.27 -30.48 -13.28
CA GLU A 37 -30.82 -30.62 -13.53
C GLU A 37 -30.35 -29.60 -14.58
N ARG A 38 -31.18 -29.31 -15.60
CA ARG A 38 -30.88 -28.30 -16.62
C ARG A 38 -30.85 -26.89 -16.03
N ILE A 39 -31.79 -26.54 -15.15
CA ILE A 39 -31.80 -25.27 -14.43
C ILE A 39 -30.58 -25.16 -13.50
N ALA A 40 -30.23 -26.21 -12.75
CA ALA A 40 -29.04 -26.23 -11.91
C ALA A 40 -27.75 -26.05 -12.74
N ASN A 41 -27.62 -26.76 -13.87
CA ASN A 41 -26.47 -26.63 -14.79
C ASN A 41 -26.39 -25.22 -15.42
N LEU A 42 -27.53 -24.61 -15.74
CA LEU A 42 -27.60 -23.25 -16.26
C LEU A 42 -27.16 -22.21 -15.21
N ASN A 43 -27.72 -22.28 -14.01
CA ASN A 43 -27.37 -21.37 -12.91
C ASN A 43 -25.89 -21.49 -12.56
N ASN A 44 -25.37 -22.71 -12.39
CA ASN A 44 -23.96 -22.94 -12.07
C ASN A 44 -23.02 -22.38 -13.17
N TYR A 45 -23.33 -22.62 -14.45
CA TYR A 45 -22.52 -22.10 -15.56
C TYR A 45 -22.61 -20.58 -15.65
N HIS A 46 -23.80 -20.01 -15.58
CA HIS A 46 -24.02 -18.57 -15.74
C HIS A 46 -23.42 -17.76 -14.58
N THR A 47 -23.60 -18.20 -13.33
CA THR A 47 -22.96 -17.58 -12.16
C THR A 47 -21.44 -17.57 -12.28
N TYR A 48 -20.83 -18.67 -12.76
CA TYR A 48 -19.39 -18.72 -13.00
C TYR A 48 -18.95 -17.85 -14.19
N ALA A 49 -19.71 -17.81 -15.28
CA ALA A 49 -19.41 -17.00 -16.45
C ALA A 49 -19.48 -15.49 -16.15
N VAL A 50 -20.50 -15.06 -15.39
CA VAL A 50 -20.60 -13.68 -14.87
C VAL A 50 -19.44 -13.38 -13.93
N TYR A 51 -19.13 -14.27 -12.98
CA TYR A 51 -18.00 -14.08 -12.06
C TYR A 51 -16.65 -13.94 -12.80
N LYS A 52 -16.35 -14.82 -13.76
CA LYS A 52 -15.11 -14.79 -14.58
C LYS A 52 -14.93 -13.46 -15.32
N ILE A 53 -16.02 -12.82 -15.74
CA ILE A 53 -16.02 -11.53 -16.46
C ILE A 53 -15.89 -10.33 -15.49
N VAL A 54 -16.22 -10.52 -14.22
CA VAL A 54 -16.18 -9.47 -13.18
C VAL A 54 -14.88 -9.50 -12.35
N HIS A 55 -14.19 -10.64 -12.24
CA HIS A 55 -13.20 -10.85 -11.17
C HIS A 55 -11.80 -11.32 -11.60
N ILE A 56 -10.77 -10.61 -11.11
CA ILE A 56 -9.31 -10.86 -11.13
C ILE A 56 -8.71 -10.01 -9.98
N VAL A 57 -7.73 -10.37 -9.12
CA VAL A 57 -7.14 -11.65 -8.63
C VAL A 57 -7.10 -11.68 -7.09
N CYS A 58 -7.59 -12.77 -6.46
CA CYS A 58 -7.34 -13.11 -5.04
C CYS A 58 -6.64 -14.48 -4.92
N PHE A 59 -5.89 -14.72 -3.85
CA PHE A 59 -5.25 -16.00 -3.55
C PHE A 59 -5.67 -16.49 -2.16
N VAL A 60 -5.82 -17.81 -2.02
CA VAL A 60 -6.10 -18.49 -0.75
C VAL A 60 -4.82 -19.18 -0.28
N THR A 61 -4.54 -19.08 1.01
CA THR A 61 -3.85 -20.16 1.73
C THR A 61 -4.73 -20.63 2.88
N GLU A 62 -4.85 -21.95 2.98
CA GLU A 62 -5.49 -22.60 4.11
C GLU A 62 -4.54 -22.52 5.33
N ASP A 63 -5.12 -22.28 6.51
CA ASP A 63 -4.68 -22.85 7.81
C ASP A 63 -5.39 -22.11 8.95
N TRP A 64 -6.52 -22.67 9.41
CA TRP A 64 -7.01 -22.56 10.80
C TRP A 64 -7.88 -23.78 11.12
N GLN A 65 -7.26 -24.81 11.68
CA GLN A 65 -7.94 -25.79 12.53
C GLN A 65 -7.34 -25.67 13.93
N GLU A 66 -8.11 -25.15 14.91
CA GLU A 66 -8.14 -25.72 16.26
C GLU A 66 -9.19 -25.07 17.19
N ASN A 67 -9.83 -25.92 18.00
CA ASN A 67 -10.28 -25.68 19.38
C ASN A 67 -11.29 -24.53 19.65
N CYS A 68 -12.54 -24.74 19.25
CA CYS A 68 -13.72 -24.20 19.96
C CYS A 68 -15.00 -25.01 19.63
N ASN A 69 -15.10 -26.23 20.15
CA ASN A 69 -16.09 -27.23 19.71
C ASN A 69 -17.56 -26.79 19.91
N GLU A 70 -17.88 -26.10 21.01
CA GLU A 70 -19.26 -25.66 21.31
C GLU A 70 -19.86 -24.67 20.28
N TRP A 71 -19.01 -23.92 19.58
CA TRP A 71 -19.43 -22.95 18.57
C TRP A 71 -19.57 -23.56 17.17
N GLN A 72 -18.98 -24.74 16.94
CA GLN A 72 -19.07 -25.42 15.65
C GLN A 72 -20.49 -25.93 15.38
N GLU A 73 -21.19 -26.37 16.44
CA GLU A 73 -22.55 -26.93 16.39
C GLU A 73 -23.66 -25.87 16.47
N ASN A 74 -23.44 -24.77 17.20
CA ASN A 74 -24.47 -23.77 17.50
C ASN A 74 -24.49 -22.52 16.60
N CYS A 75 -23.54 -22.36 15.68
CA CYS A 75 -23.45 -21.21 14.79
C CYS A 75 -23.38 -21.62 13.32
N ASN A 76 -24.11 -20.92 12.45
CA ASN A 76 -23.92 -21.04 11.01
C ASN A 76 -22.61 -20.33 10.57
N GLU A 77 -22.14 -20.61 9.35
CA GLU A 77 -20.84 -20.09 8.87
C GLU A 77 -20.78 -18.56 8.80
N PHE A 78 -21.91 -17.90 8.54
CA PHE A 78 -22.00 -16.44 8.55
C PHE A 78 -21.87 -15.87 9.98
N GLN A 79 -22.51 -16.49 10.97
CA GLN A 79 -22.37 -16.15 12.39
C GLN A 79 -20.93 -16.37 12.88
N LYS A 80 -20.29 -17.47 12.49
CA LYS A 80 -18.86 -17.72 12.78
C LYS A 80 -17.99 -16.58 12.23
N MET A 81 -18.22 -16.17 10.99
CA MET A 81 -17.51 -15.03 10.36
C MET A 81 -17.76 -13.69 11.09
N LEU A 82 -18.97 -13.43 11.60
CA LEU A 82 -19.25 -12.23 12.41
C LEU A 82 -18.46 -12.21 13.73
N ILE A 83 -18.25 -13.37 14.36
CA ILE A 83 -17.46 -13.49 15.59
C ILE A 83 -15.96 -13.30 15.27
N VAL A 84 -15.46 -13.92 14.19
CA VAL A 84 -14.09 -13.69 13.70
C VAL A 84 -13.85 -12.22 13.41
N ARG A 85 -14.79 -11.53 12.74
CA ARG A 85 -14.71 -10.08 12.50
C ARG A 85 -14.58 -9.25 13.79
N SER A 86 -15.13 -9.73 14.90
CA SER A 86 -15.08 -9.04 16.20
C SER A 86 -13.79 -9.30 16.98
N LEU A 87 -13.16 -10.47 16.82
CA LEU A 87 -12.01 -10.92 17.62
C LEU A 87 -10.68 -10.99 16.86
N ARG A 88 -10.72 -11.29 15.56
CA ARG A 88 -9.58 -11.59 14.67
C ARG A 88 -9.85 -11.04 13.27
N GLN A 89 -9.81 -9.70 13.15
CA GLN A 89 -10.02 -9.01 11.87
C GLN A 89 -9.06 -9.49 10.77
N ASP A 90 -7.84 -9.90 11.13
CA ASP A 90 -6.85 -10.48 10.21
C ASP A 90 -7.33 -11.77 9.51
N ARG A 91 -8.28 -12.52 10.11
CA ARG A 91 -8.77 -13.79 9.56
C ARG A 91 -10.08 -13.70 8.80
N VAL A 92 -10.64 -12.51 8.63
CA VAL A 92 -11.91 -12.33 7.92
C VAL A 92 -11.77 -12.67 6.44
N SER A 93 -10.75 -12.19 5.73
CA SER A 93 -10.54 -12.50 4.30
C SER A 93 -10.50 -14.02 4.03
N PHE A 94 -9.84 -14.78 4.91
CA PHE A 94 -9.79 -16.25 4.85
C PHE A 94 -11.15 -16.90 5.13
N CYS A 95 -11.93 -16.38 6.09
CA CYS A 95 -13.28 -16.85 6.37
C CYS A 95 -14.24 -16.56 5.20
N VAL A 96 -14.13 -15.39 4.57
CA VAL A 96 -14.88 -15.03 3.35
C VAL A 96 -14.51 -15.98 2.20
N ALA A 97 -13.23 -16.22 1.97
CA ALA A 97 -12.75 -17.20 0.99
C ALA A 97 -13.31 -18.61 1.26
N SER A 98 -13.19 -19.13 2.48
CA SER A 98 -13.72 -20.44 2.85
C SER A 98 -15.24 -20.51 2.71
N PHE A 99 -15.97 -19.44 3.04
CA PHE A 99 -17.41 -19.34 2.86
C PHE A 99 -17.81 -19.39 1.38
N ILE A 100 -17.07 -18.70 0.50
CA ILE A 100 -17.27 -18.75 -0.95
C ILE A 100 -16.94 -20.15 -1.49
N CYS A 101 -15.81 -20.75 -1.10
CA CYS A 101 -15.43 -22.11 -1.49
C CYS A 101 -16.50 -23.14 -1.11
N LYS A 102 -17.12 -23.02 0.07
CA LYS A 102 -18.15 -23.96 0.57
C LYS A 102 -19.52 -23.79 -0.11
N ASN A 103 -19.89 -22.58 -0.53
CA ASN A 103 -21.20 -22.30 -1.12
C ASN A 103 -21.20 -22.25 -2.67
N LEU A 104 -20.11 -21.82 -3.30
CA LEU A 104 -19.97 -21.65 -4.75
C LEU A 104 -18.87 -22.54 -5.38
N GLY A 105 -17.88 -22.96 -4.59
CA GLY A 105 -16.74 -23.78 -5.03
C GLY A 105 -15.43 -23.00 -5.14
N SER A 106 -14.28 -23.69 -5.07
CA SER A 106 -12.94 -23.05 -5.02
C SER A 106 -12.60 -22.19 -6.25
N ARG A 107 -13.21 -22.52 -7.41
CA ARG A 107 -13.13 -21.75 -8.67
C ARG A 107 -13.66 -20.31 -8.57
N PHE A 108 -14.33 -19.94 -7.48
CA PHE A 108 -14.78 -18.57 -7.19
C PHE A 108 -13.86 -17.82 -6.22
N VAL A 109 -12.67 -18.36 -5.92
CA VAL A 109 -11.64 -17.69 -5.11
C VAL A 109 -10.25 -17.83 -5.72
N GLU A 110 -9.97 -18.96 -6.38
CA GLU A 110 -8.79 -19.12 -7.23
C GLU A 110 -8.82 -18.12 -8.41
N PRO A 111 -7.71 -17.44 -8.73
CA PRO A 111 -7.69 -16.47 -9.81
C PRO A 111 -7.68 -17.20 -11.17
N PRO A 112 -8.55 -16.82 -12.12
CA PRO A 112 -8.51 -17.40 -13.45
C PRO A 112 -7.21 -17.02 -14.17
N VAL A 113 -6.51 -18.00 -14.74
CA VAL A 113 -5.37 -17.73 -15.62
C VAL A 113 -5.86 -16.96 -16.85
N LEU A 114 -5.30 -15.77 -17.10
CA LEU A 114 -5.64 -14.95 -18.26
C LEU A 114 -5.15 -15.62 -19.55
N ASP A 115 -6.05 -16.30 -20.25
CA ASP A 115 -5.83 -16.81 -21.60
C ASP A 115 -6.30 -15.78 -22.64
N MET A 116 -5.37 -14.94 -23.10
CA MET A 116 -5.64 -13.94 -24.15
C MET A 116 -6.07 -14.57 -25.48
N LYS A 117 -5.68 -15.83 -25.76
CA LYS A 117 -6.08 -16.54 -26.99
C LYS A 117 -7.54 -16.97 -26.91
N ALA A 118 -7.98 -17.45 -25.75
CA ALA A 118 -9.39 -17.70 -25.49
C ALA A 118 -10.22 -16.41 -25.56
N VAL A 119 -9.77 -15.31 -24.94
CA VAL A 119 -10.46 -14.00 -25.01
C VAL A 119 -10.53 -13.49 -26.46
N CYS A 120 -9.45 -13.61 -27.24
CA CYS A 120 -9.46 -13.23 -28.65
C CYS A 120 -10.44 -14.08 -29.47
N PHE A 121 -10.56 -15.39 -29.18
CA PHE A 121 -11.51 -16.29 -29.85
C PHE A 121 -12.97 -16.05 -29.44
N GLU A 122 -13.23 -15.66 -28.19
CA GLU A 122 -14.57 -15.30 -27.72
C GLU A 122 -15.01 -13.88 -28.16
N SER A 123 -14.09 -13.08 -28.73
CA SER A 123 -14.36 -11.74 -29.23
C SER A 123 -14.73 -11.67 -30.71
N THR A 124 -15.47 -10.63 -31.08
CA THR A 124 -15.89 -10.31 -32.45
C THR A 124 -15.11 -9.10 -33.00
N CYS A 125 -15.26 -8.82 -34.29
CA CYS A 125 -14.73 -7.59 -34.92
C CYS A 125 -15.40 -6.29 -34.42
N ARG A 126 -16.52 -6.37 -33.67
CA ARG A 126 -17.22 -5.21 -33.10
C ARG A 126 -16.91 -4.95 -31.63
N THR A 127 -16.44 -5.94 -30.90
CA THR A 127 -16.16 -5.85 -29.45
C THR A 127 -14.71 -5.42 -29.20
N PRO A 128 -14.43 -4.21 -28.66
CA PRO A 128 -13.07 -3.83 -28.32
C PRO A 128 -12.55 -4.66 -27.13
N LEU A 129 -11.23 -4.87 -27.11
CA LEU A 129 -10.51 -5.66 -26.11
C LEU A 129 -9.66 -4.72 -25.25
N ILE A 130 -9.98 -4.61 -23.96
CA ILE A 130 -9.46 -3.55 -23.09
C ILE A 130 -8.59 -4.13 -21.98
N PHE A 131 -7.29 -3.82 -22.01
CA PHE A 131 -6.38 -4.04 -20.89
C PHE A 131 -6.52 -2.93 -19.86
N VAL A 132 -7.04 -3.27 -18.69
CA VAL A 132 -7.01 -2.41 -17.51
C VAL A 132 -5.66 -2.60 -16.83
N LEU A 133 -4.79 -1.60 -16.95
CA LEU A 133 -3.40 -1.69 -16.54
C LEU A 133 -3.26 -1.52 -15.03
N SER A 134 -2.55 -2.46 -14.39
CA SER A 134 -1.93 -2.23 -13.08
C SER A 134 -0.62 -1.46 -13.26
N PRO A 135 -0.22 -0.60 -12.30
CA PRO A 135 1.07 0.08 -12.34
C PRO A 135 2.23 -0.92 -12.52
N GLY A 136 3.10 -0.65 -13.50
CA GLY A 136 4.30 -1.44 -13.77
C GLY A 136 4.12 -2.66 -14.69
N VAL A 137 2.96 -2.81 -15.35
CA VAL A 137 2.71 -3.92 -16.30
C VAL A 137 2.42 -3.38 -17.71
N ASP A 138 3.14 -3.92 -18.71
CA ASP A 138 2.90 -3.65 -20.14
C ASP A 138 2.45 -4.92 -20.89
N PRO A 139 1.25 -4.97 -21.49
CA PRO A 139 0.78 -6.11 -22.27
C PRO A 139 1.39 -6.19 -23.68
N THR A 140 2.14 -5.18 -24.15
CA THR A 140 2.62 -5.10 -25.54
C THR A 140 3.41 -6.33 -25.98
N GLY A 141 4.37 -6.79 -25.17
CA GLY A 141 5.19 -7.99 -25.48
C GLY A 141 4.35 -9.26 -25.59
N ALA A 142 3.35 -9.42 -24.72
CA ALA A 142 2.47 -10.58 -24.70
C ALA A 142 1.50 -10.56 -25.92
N LEU A 143 1.04 -9.39 -26.35
CA LEU A 143 0.26 -9.22 -27.57
C LEU A 143 1.06 -9.49 -28.85
N LEU A 144 2.34 -9.09 -28.91
CA LEU A 144 3.21 -9.39 -30.04
C LEU A 144 3.37 -10.90 -30.23
N GLN A 145 3.62 -11.65 -29.15
CA GLN A 145 3.67 -13.12 -29.18
C GLN A 145 2.32 -13.74 -29.57
N LEU A 146 1.20 -13.17 -29.11
CA LEU A 146 -0.14 -13.63 -29.52
C LEU A 146 -0.37 -13.42 -31.03
N ALA A 147 0.00 -12.25 -31.57
CA ALA A 147 -0.12 -11.94 -32.99
C ALA A 147 0.78 -12.84 -33.86
N GLU A 148 2.00 -13.13 -33.42
CA GLU A 148 2.89 -14.10 -34.07
C GLU A 148 2.30 -15.51 -34.07
N SER A 149 1.87 -16.03 -32.91
CA SER A 149 1.26 -17.36 -32.78
C SER A 149 -0.09 -17.52 -33.51
N SER A 150 -0.71 -16.40 -33.90
CA SER A 150 -1.95 -16.34 -34.67
C SER A 150 -1.74 -16.02 -36.15
N GLY A 151 -0.49 -15.90 -36.62
CA GLY A 151 -0.16 -15.58 -38.02
C GLY A 151 -0.51 -14.14 -38.44
N LYS A 152 -0.76 -13.24 -37.49
CA LYS A 152 -1.17 -11.85 -37.70
C LYS A 152 -0.06 -10.81 -37.48
N SER A 153 1.19 -11.24 -37.23
CA SER A 153 2.34 -10.36 -36.98
C SER A 153 2.50 -9.23 -38.02
N SER A 154 2.42 -9.54 -39.32
CA SER A 154 2.52 -8.54 -40.41
C SER A 154 1.30 -7.61 -40.55
N GLN A 155 0.22 -7.89 -39.82
CA GLN A 155 -1.04 -7.15 -39.83
C GLN A 155 -1.35 -6.54 -38.45
N PHE A 156 -0.39 -6.54 -37.52
CA PHE A 156 -0.54 -6.01 -36.17
C PHE A 156 0.16 -4.65 -36.06
N HIS A 157 -0.61 -3.60 -35.78
CA HIS A 157 -0.12 -2.23 -35.68
C HIS A 157 -0.26 -1.72 -34.25
N VAL A 158 0.86 -1.39 -33.62
CA VAL A 158 0.94 -0.84 -32.25
C VAL A 158 1.16 0.66 -32.29
N LEU A 159 0.38 1.41 -31.51
CA LEU A 159 0.56 2.86 -31.34
C LEU A 159 0.38 3.25 -29.87
N SER A 160 1.41 3.85 -29.28
CA SER A 160 1.29 4.51 -27.97
C SER A 160 0.62 5.86 -28.12
N LEU A 161 -0.52 6.05 -27.47
CA LEU A 161 -1.24 7.31 -27.48
C LEU A 161 -0.53 8.34 -26.59
N GLY A 162 -0.38 9.53 -27.16
CA GLY A 162 0.24 10.69 -26.53
C GLY A 162 -0.07 11.94 -27.34
N GLN A 163 0.56 13.07 -27.00
CA GLN A 163 0.29 14.34 -27.66
C GLN A 163 0.57 14.23 -29.18
N GLY A 164 -0.45 14.56 -29.99
CA GLY A 164 -0.36 14.56 -31.46
C GLY A 164 -0.61 13.22 -32.18
N GLN A 165 -0.79 12.10 -31.46
CA GLN A 165 -0.93 10.76 -32.09
C GLN A 165 -2.35 10.42 -32.57
N ALA A 166 -3.37 11.16 -32.12
CA ALA A 166 -4.79 10.95 -32.45
C ALA A 166 -5.11 10.79 -33.97
N PRO A 167 -4.56 11.61 -34.89
CA PRO A 167 -4.84 11.46 -36.33
C PRO A 167 -4.27 10.16 -36.92
N ILE A 168 -3.18 9.64 -36.35
CA ILE A 168 -2.55 8.38 -36.78
C ILE A 168 -3.39 7.21 -36.26
N ALA A 169 -3.81 7.26 -34.99
CA ALA A 169 -4.72 6.28 -34.40
C ALA A 169 -6.02 6.13 -35.20
N LYS A 170 -6.64 7.25 -35.60
CA LYS A 170 -7.85 7.25 -36.42
C LYS A 170 -7.64 6.56 -37.77
N ARG A 171 -6.54 6.85 -38.48
CA ARG A 171 -6.20 6.22 -39.76
C ARG A 171 -5.98 4.71 -39.60
N MET A 172 -5.23 4.31 -38.57
CA MET A 172 -4.97 2.90 -38.25
C MET A 172 -6.27 2.11 -38.01
N ILE A 173 -7.23 2.69 -37.28
CA ILE A 173 -8.56 2.08 -37.10
C ILE A 173 -9.28 1.97 -38.45
N THR A 174 -9.41 3.05 -39.23
CA THR A 174 -10.16 3.03 -40.49
C THR A 174 -9.57 2.10 -41.55
N ASP A 175 -8.25 1.94 -41.56
CA ASP A 175 -7.56 1.02 -42.47
C ASP A 175 -7.64 -0.43 -41.96
N GLY A 176 -7.62 -0.63 -40.63
CA GLY A 176 -7.81 -1.95 -40.02
C GLY A 176 -9.22 -2.51 -40.22
N VAL A 177 -10.25 -1.67 -40.10
CA VAL A 177 -11.66 -2.02 -40.33
C VAL A 177 -11.88 -2.58 -41.74
N LYS A 178 -11.20 -2.00 -42.74
CA LYS A 178 -11.29 -2.42 -44.15
C LYS A 178 -10.46 -3.65 -44.47
N ASN A 179 -9.24 -3.73 -43.94
CA ASN A 179 -8.25 -4.75 -44.33
C ASN A 179 -8.10 -5.91 -43.34
N GLY A 180 -8.84 -5.92 -42.22
CA GLY A 180 -8.77 -6.96 -41.20
C GLY A 180 -7.51 -6.92 -40.32
N HIS A 181 -6.89 -5.75 -40.18
CA HIS A 181 -5.70 -5.60 -39.33
C HIS A 181 -6.05 -5.64 -37.84
N TRP A 182 -5.07 -5.98 -37.02
CA TRP A 182 -5.17 -5.82 -35.56
C TRP A 182 -4.54 -4.49 -35.18
N VAL A 183 -5.26 -3.68 -34.40
CA VAL A 183 -4.82 -2.35 -33.97
C VAL A 183 -4.74 -2.33 -32.46
N PHE A 184 -3.57 -2.03 -31.90
CA PHE A 184 -3.38 -1.85 -30.47
C PHE A 184 -3.04 -0.39 -30.15
N LEU A 185 -3.91 0.24 -29.37
CA LEU A 185 -3.71 1.59 -28.83
C LEU A 185 -3.28 1.49 -27.37
N ALA A 186 -2.01 1.77 -27.12
CA ALA A 186 -1.44 1.72 -25.77
C ALA A 186 -1.66 3.06 -25.04
N ASN A 187 -1.87 3.00 -23.73
CA ASN A 187 -1.92 4.15 -22.82
C ASN A 187 -3.01 5.19 -23.14
N CYS A 188 -4.23 4.76 -23.44
CA CYS A 188 -5.38 5.63 -23.77
C CYS A 188 -5.65 6.74 -22.74
N HIS A 189 -5.44 6.47 -21.44
CA HIS A 189 -5.49 7.46 -20.35
C HIS A 189 -4.57 8.68 -20.52
N LEU A 190 -3.54 8.63 -21.38
CA LEU A 190 -2.68 9.78 -21.68
C LEU A 190 -3.29 10.73 -22.75
N SER A 191 -4.42 10.36 -23.36
CA SER A 191 -5.05 11.11 -24.45
C SER A 191 -6.57 11.27 -24.26
N LEU A 192 -6.99 11.60 -23.03
CA LEU A 192 -8.40 11.75 -22.64
C LEU A 192 -9.18 12.72 -23.54
N SER A 193 -8.54 13.78 -24.03
CA SER A 193 -9.14 14.76 -24.97
C SER A 193 -9.58 14.15 -26.31
N TRP A 194 -9.01 13.02 -26.72
CA TRP A 194 -9.37 12.30 -27.94
C TRP A 194 -10.40 11.18 -27.71
N MET A 195 -10.61 10.76 -26.45
CA MET A 195 -11.51 9.66 -26.13
C MET A 195 -12.96 9.84 -26.63
N PRO A 196 -13.57 11.06 -26.65
CA PRO A 196 -14.89 11.27 -27.26
C PRO A 196 -14.95 11.11 -28.79
N GLU A 197 -13.80 11.12 -29.49
CA GLU A 197 -13.75 10.76 -30.91
C GLU A 197 -13.53 9.26 -31.09
N LEU A 198 -12.68 8.63 -30.27
CA LEU A 198 -12.54 7.17 -30.23
C LEU A 198 -13.87 6.48 -29.91
N ASP A 199 -14.67 7.05 -29.00
CA ASP A 199 -15.99 6.57 -28.62
C ASP A 199 -16.93 6.47 -29.82
N LYS A 200 -17.03 7.56 -30.61
CA LYS A 200 -17.81 7.60 -31.85
C LYS A 200 -17.33 6.59 -32.89
N LEU A 201 -16.02 6.29 -32.95
CA LEU A 201 -15.50 5.22 -33.81
C LEU A 201 -15.96 3.84 -33.31
N VAL A 202 -15.98 3.60 -32.00
CA VAL A 202 -16.47 2.34 -31.40
C VAL A 202 -17.99 2.17 -31.55
N GLU A 203 -18.77 3.26 -31.49
CA GLU A 203 -20.19 3.27 -31.85
C GLU A 203 -20.40 2.94 -33.34
N GLN A 204 -19.63 3.55 -34.23
CA GLN A 204 -19.68 3.27 -35.68
C GLN A 204 -19.38 1.80 -36.01
N LEU A 205 -18.42 1.18 -35.31
CA LEU A 205 -18.14 -0.26 -35.44
C LEU A 205 -19.34 -1.16 -35.14
N GLN A 206 -20.30 -0.73 -34.31
CA GLN A 206 -21.52 -1.52 -34.04
C GLN A 206 -22.48 -1.53 -35.22
N VAL A 207 -22.50 -0.45 -36.01
CA VAL A 207 -23.43 -0.23 -37.12
C VAL A 207 -22.84 -0.72 -38.45
N GLU A 208 -21.55 -0.51 -38.68
CA GLU A 208 -20.84 -0.97 -39.88
C GLU A 208 -20.59 -2.49 -39.85
N GLU A 209 -20.18 -3.06 -40.99
CA GLU A 209 -19.71 -4.44 -41.11
C GLU A 209 -18.17 -4.47 -41.26
N PRO A 210 -17.42 -4.35 -40.14
CA PRO A 210 -15.95 -4.44 -40.17
C PRO A 210 -15.48 -5.85 -40.57
N HIS A 211 -14.32 -5.92 -41.23
CA HIS A 211 -13.74 -7.18 -41.69
C HIS A 211 -13.65 -8.22 -40.55
N PRO A 212 -14.02 -9.51 -40.76
CA PRO A 212 -14.14 -10.50 -39.67
C PRO A 212 -12.89 -10.69 -38.81
N ASP A 213 -11.70 -10.54 -39.40
CA ASP A 213 -10.41 -10.64 -38.71
C ASP A 213 -10.01 -9.39 -37.91
N PHE A 214 -10.65 -8.23 -38.12
CA PHE A 214 -10.32 -6.98 -37.44
C PHE A 214 -10.46 -7.15 -35.92
N ARG A 215 -9.48 -6.66 -35.15
CA ARG A 215 -9.54 -6.60 -33.68
C ARG A 215 -8.96 -5.29 -33.19
N LEU A 216 -9.73 -4.58 -32.37
CA LEU A 216 -9.30 -3.35 -31.68
C LEU A 216 -8.91 -3.68 -30.24
N TRP A 217 -7.64 -3.50 -29.93
CA TRP A 217 -7.07 -3.64 -28.60
C TRP A 217 -6.77 -2.25 -28.02
N LEU A 218 -7.12 -2.03 -26.77
CA LEU A 218 -6.87 -0.79 -26.03
C LEU A 218 -6.14 -1.13 -24.72
N SER A 219 -5.26 -0.26 -24.23
CA SER A 219 -4.79 -0.33 -22.84
C SER A 219 -4.93 0.99 -22.10
N SER A 220 -5.40 0.93 -20.86
CA SER A 220 -5.59 2.11 -20.02
C SER A 220 -5.45 1.77 -18.55
N SER A 221 -4.79 2.65 -17.80
CA SER A 221 -5.00 2.74 -16.35
C SER A 221 -6.47 3.14 -16.07
N PRO A 222 -7.09 2.72 -14.95
CA PRO A 222 -8.40 3.19 -14.54
C PRO A 222 -8.46 4.72 -14.48
N HIS A 223 -9.47 5.33 -15.09
CA HIS A 223 -9.67 6.78 -15.06
C HIS A 223 -11.17 7.14 -15.15
N PRO A 224 -11.69 8.07 -14.34
CA PRO A 224 -13.13 8.40 -14.32
C PRO A 224 -13.63 9.11 -15.58
N GLU A 225 -12.75 9.79 -16.32
CA GLU A 225 -13.11 10.43 -17.60
C GLU A 225 -12.99 9.49 -18.82
N PHE A 226 -12.69 8.21 -18.62
CA PHE A 226 -12.68 7.24 -19.70
C PHE A 226 -14.13 6.92 -20.16
N PRO A 227 -14.44 6.87 -21.48
CA PRO A 227 -15.81 6.69 -21.94
C PRO A 227 -16.46 5.39 -21.45
N ILE A 228 -17.57 5.56 -20.73
CA ILE A 228 -18.36 4.46 -20.14
C ILE A 228 -18.92 3.54 -21.24
N THR A 229 -19.29 4.10 -22.38
CA THR A 229 -19.72 3.42 -23.63
C THR A 229 -18.68 2.44 -24.16
N ILE A 230 -17.42 2.87 -24.37
CA ILE A 230 -16.31 1.99 -24.78
C ILE A 230 -16.13 0.85 -23.79
N LEU A 231 -16.19 1.14 -22.48
CA LEU A 231 -16.13 0.12 -21.45
C LEU A 231 -17.33 -0.84 -21.59
N GLN A 232 -18.56 -0.34 -21.59
CA GLN A 232 -19.78 -1.15 -21.65
C GLN A 232 -19.82 -2.10 -22.87
N ALA A 233 -19.31 -1.67 -24.03
CA ALA A 233 -19.19 -2.48 -25.25
C ALA A 233 -17.98 -3.44 -25.27
N GLY A 234 -16.94 -3.15 -24.49
CA GLY A 234 -15.69 -3.89 -24.50
C GLY A 234 -15.58 -5.06 -23.52
N ILE A 235 -14.77 -6.05 -23.89
CA ILE A 235 -14.30 -7.09 -22.96
C ILE A 235 -13.08 -6.53 -22.23
N LYS A 236 -13.16 -6.47 -20.89
CA LYS A 236 -12.07 -5.99 -20.03
C LYS A 236 -11.26 -7.17 -19.52
N MET A 237 -9.97 -6.97 -19.38
CA MET A 237 -9.06 -7.87 -18.70
C MET A 237 -8.03 -7.05 -17.94
N THR A 238 -7.78 -7.36 -16.66
CA THR A 238 -6.69 -6.74 -15.90
C THR A 238 -5.44 -7.58 -16.05
N THR A 239 -4.30 -6.93 -16.25
CA THR A 239 -2.99 -7.57 -16.16
C THR A 239 -2.34 -7.13 -14.85
N GLU A 240 -2.64 -7.87 -13.77
CA GLU A 240 -1.98 -7.69 -12.49
C GLU A 240 -0.57 -8.33 -12.51
N PRO A 241 0.44 -7.71 -11.87
CA PRO A 241 1.71 -8.39 -11.62
C PRO A 241 1.46 -9.57 -10.68
N PRO A 242 2.20 -10.69 -10.81
CA PRO A 242 2.04 -11.84 -9.94
C PRO A 242 2.34 -11.46 -8.48
N LYS A 243 1.50 -11.94 -7.55
CA LYS A 243 1.68 -11.77 -6.10
C LYS A 243 2.57 -12.89 -5.55
N GLY A 244 3.38 -12.59 -4.53
CA GLY A 244 4.35 -13.51 -3.92
C GLY A 244 5.74 -13.51 -4.58
N VAL A 245 6.78 -13.82 -3.80
CA VAL A 245 8.19 -13.79 -4.24
C VAL A 245 8.45 -14.88 -5.27
N LYS A 246 7.94 -16.10 -5.04
CA LYS A 246 8.10 -17.23 -5.98
C LYS A 246 7.60 -16.91 -7.39
N ALA A 247 6.43 -16.28 -7.50
CA ALA A 247 5.80 -15.99 -8.77
C ALA A 247 6.50 -14.83 -9.51
N ASN A 248 6.91 -13.78 -8.80
CA ASN A 248 7.76 -12.72 -9.34
C ASN A 248 9.10 -13.25 -9.83
N MET A 249 9.81 -14.06 -9.03
CA MET A 249 11.08 -14.66 -9.45
C MET A 249 10.93 -15.53 -10.69
N LYS A 250 9.90 -16.37 -10.77
CA LYS A 250 9.64 -17.19 -11.96
C LYS A 250 9.43 -16.33 -13.20
N ARG A 251 8.67 -15.23 -13.08
CA ARG A 251 8.44 -14.26 -14.16
C ARG A 251 9.74 -13.60 -14.63
N LEU A 252 10.52 -13.03 -13.71
CA LEU A 252 11.80 -12.36 -14.02
C LEU A 252 12.80 -13.33 -14.70
N TYR A 253 12.88 -14.57 -14.22
CA TYR A 253 13.71 -15.61 -14.84
C TYR A 253 13.24 -16.04 -16.24
N GLN A 254 11.99 -15.79 -16.61
CA GLN A 254 11.48 -16.03 -17.97
C GLN A 254 11.73 -14.85 -18.92
N LEU A 255 12.03 -13.66 -18.40
CA LEU A 255 12.44 -12.50 -19.22
C LEU A 255 13.90 -12.60 -19.68
N VAL A 256 14.78 -13.21 -18.87
CA VAL A 256 16.19 -13.39 -19.22
C VAL A 256 16.34 -14.53 -20.24
N THR A 257 16.85 -14.19 -21.42
CA THR A 257 17.05 -15.14 -22.53
C THR A 257 18.25 -16.07 -22.29
N GLU A 258 18.23 -17.26 -22.91
CA GLU A 258 19.35 -18.21 -22.83
C GLU A 258 20.67 -17.63 -23.36
N ALA A 259 20.59 -16.72 -24.35
CA ALA A 259 21.74 -15.98 -24.84
C ALA A 259 22.39 -15.10 -23.75
N GLN A 260 21.58 -14.35 -22.98
CA GLN A 260 22.08 -13.51 -21.87
C GLN A 260 22.79 -14.34 -20.78
N PHE A 261 22.29 -15.54 -20.46
CA PHE A 261 22.94 -16.49 -19.53
C PHE A 261 24.33 -16.99 -19.96
N SER A 262 24.73 -16.71 -21.21
CA SER A 262 26.02 -17.07 -21.81
C SER A 262 26.86 -15.88 -22.27
N HIS A 263 26.34 -14.65 -22.18
CA HIS A 263 26.98 -13.46 -22.74
C HIS A 263 28.17 -12.95 -21.91
N CYS A 264 28.07 -13.00 -20.58
CA CYS A 264 29.11 -12.54 -19.67
C CYS A 264 30.31 -13.50 -19.64
N SER A 265 31.52 -12.93 -19.63
CA SER A 265 32.81 -13.63 -19.51
C SER A 265 32.94 -14.50 -18.24
N ARG A 266 32.14 -14.21 -17.21
CA ARG A 266 32.17 -14.84 -15.89
C ARG A 266 30.80 -15.43 -15.50
N PRO A 267 30.30 -16.44 -16.24
CA PRO A 267 28.91 -16.88 -16.13
C PRO A 267 28.53 -17.43 -14.73
N ALA A 268 29.48 -17.99 -13.98
CA ALA A 268 29.22 -18.45 -12.61
C ALA A 268 28.89 -17.30 -11.65
N PHE A 269 29.69 -16.24 -11.66
CA PHE A 269 29.49 -15.04 -10.83
C PHE A 269 28.22 -14.30 -11.25
N TYR A 270 28.02 -14.13 -12.56
CA TYR A 270 26.82 -13.52 -13.13
C TYR A 270 25.54 -14.25 -12.72
N ARG A 271 25.47 -15.59 -12.84
CA ARG A 271 24.27 -16.37 -12.46
C ARG A 271 23.89 -16.24 -10.99
N LYS A 272 24.86 -16.19 -10.07
CA LYS A 272 24.63 -15.96 -8.64
C LYS A 272 24.10 -14.56 -8.37
N LEU A 273 24.74 -13.54 -8.94
CA LEU A 273 24.35 -12.14 -8.75
C LEU A 273 23.01 -11.80 -9.43
N LEU A 274 22.70 -12.44 -10.57
CA LEU A 274 21.39 -12.36 -11.22
C LEU A 274 20.30 -12.98 -10.33
N PHE A 275 20.58 -14.10 -9.65
CA PHE A 275 19.64 -14.66 -8.66
C PHE A 275 19.40 -13.69 -7.51
N SER A 276 20.46 -13.11 -6.94
CA SER A 276 20.36 -12.06 -5.92
C SER A 276 19.58 -10.83 -6.41
N LEU A 277 19.74 -10.43 -7.68
CA LEU A 277 19.02 -9.30 -8.29
C LEU A 277 17.53 -9.61 -8.47
N CYS A 278 17.18 -10.78 -9.01
CA CYS A 278 15.79 -11.26 -9.12
C CYS A 278 15.11 -11.33 -7.76
N PHE A 279 15.80 -11.85 -6.74
CA PHE A 279 15.29 -11.92 -5.37
C PHE A 279 15.13 -10.51 -4.76
N PHE A 280 16.14 -9.64 -4.88
CA PHE A 280 16.10 -8.26 -4.42
C PHE A 280 14.90 -7.50 -5.02
N HIS A 281 14.75 -7.51 -6.34
CA HIS A 281 13.62 -6.84 -7.01
C HIS A 281 12.27 -7.41 -6.55
N SER A 282 12.14 -8.74 -6.46
CA SER A 282 10.91 -9.39 -5.98
C SER A 282 10.56 -9.01 -4.54
N ILE A 283 11.56 -8.85 -3.66
CA ILE A 283 11.37 -8.38 -2.27
C ILE A 283 10.93 -6.91 -2.23
N LEU A 284 11.51 -6.02 -3.06
CA LEU A 284 11.08 -4.62 -3.13
C LEU A 284 9.62 -4.49 -3.60
N LEU A 285 9.22 -5.26 -4.62
CA LEU A 285 7.86 -5.31 -5.15
C LEU A 285 6.85 -5.78 -4.10
N GLU A 286 7.09 -6.93 -3.47
CA GLU A 286 6.15 -7.54 -2.52
C GLU A 286 6.14 -6.83 -1.17
N ARG A 287 7.19 -6.09 -0.81
CA ARG A 287 7.23 -5.31 0.44
C ARG A 287 6.13 -4.25 0.53
N LYS A 288 5.52 -3.84 -0.58
CA LYS A 288 4.32 -2.98 -0.59
C LYS A 288 3.13 -3.58 0.17
N LYS A 289 3.07 -4.92 0.32
CA LYS A 289 2.06 -5.64 1.12
C LYS A 289 1.96 -5.10 2.55
N PHE A 290 3.09 -4.71 3.15
CA PHE A 290 3.16 -4.22 4.53
C PHE A 290 2.81 -2.73 4.69
N LEU A 291 2.29 -2.08 3.63
CA LEU A 291 1.85 -0.68 3.67
C LEU A 291 2.93 0.24 4.27
N GLN A 292 2.55 1.08 5.24
CA GLN A 292 3.43 2.04 5.92
C GLN A 292 4.53 1.38 6.79
N LEU A 293 4.44 0.08 7.10
CA LEU A 293 5.55 -0.67 7.72
C LEU A 293 6.57 -1.15 6.67
N GLY A 294 6.12 -1.37 5.44
CA GLY A 294 6.96 -1.72 4.29
C GLY A 294 7.79 -0.54 3.81
N TRP A 295 7.10 0.53 3.41
CA TRP A 295 7.66 1.75 2.86
C TRP A 295 6.92 2.97 3.44
N ASN A 296 7.59 4.11 3.64
CA ASN A 296 6.90 5.34 4.06
C ASN A 296 5.98 5.85 2.95
N ILE A 297 6.42 5.72 1.69
CA ILE A 297 5.68 6.05 0.48
C ILE A 297 5.66 4.82 -0.43
N VAL A 298 4.52 4.48 -1.02
CA VAL A 298 4.43 3.34 -1.94
C VAL A 298 5.09 3.71 -3.27
N TYR A 299 6.20 3.05 -3.58
CA TYR A 299 6.94 3.21 -4.84
C TYR A 299 6.55 2.13 -5.86
N GLY A 300 6.44 2.52 -7.14
CA GLY A 300 6.23 1.60 -8.27
C GLY A 300 7.55 1.28 -8.95
N PHE A 301 8.16 0.15 -8.59
CA PHE A 301 9.32 -0.39 -9.30
C PHE A 301 8.84 -1.23 -10.50
N ASN A 302 9.54 -1.10 -11.62
CA ASN A 302 9.15 -1.67 -12.92
C ASN A 302 10.20 -2.65 -13.46
N ASP A 303 9.82 -3.43 -14.46
CA ASP A 303 10.73 -4.37 -15.15
C ASP A 303 11.93 -3.66 -15.80
N SER A 304 11.75 -2.42 -16.28
CA SER A 304 12.84 -1.58 -16.80
C SER A 304 13.95 -1.35 -15.76
N ASP A 305 13.61 -1.24 -14.47
CA ASP A 305 14.61 -1.07 -13.42
C ASP A 305 15.43 -2.37 -13.25
N PHE A 306 14.80 -3.53 -13.43
CA PHE A 306 15.46 -4.83 -13.42
C PHE A 306 16.36 -5.02 -14.65
N GLU A 307 15.87 -4.74 -15.86
CA GLU A 307 16.63 -4.86 -17.12
C GLU A 307 17.89 -3.96 -17.13
N VAL A 308 17.75 -2.71 -16.69
CA VAL A 308 18.89 -1.79 -16.56
C VAL A 308 19.88 -2.29 -15.50
N SER A 309 19.39 -2.85 -14.39
CA SER A 309 20.26 -3.42 -13.35
C SER A 309 21.01 -4.68 -13.82
N GLU A 310 20.38 -5.52 -14.64
CA GLU A 310 20.99 -6.69 -15.28
C GLU A 310 22.07 -6.26 -16.29
N SER A 311 21.76 -5.29 -17.16
CA SER A 311 22.71 -4.74 -18.13
C SER A 311 23.91 -4.06 -17.47
N LEU A 312 23.71 -3.38 -16.32
CA LEU A 312 24.80 -2.84 -15.52
C LEU A 312 25.62 -3.94 -14.84
N LEU A 313 24.98 -5.01 -14.38
CA LEU A 313 25.66 -6.16 -13.75
C LEU A 313 26.59 -6.87 -14.75
N SER A 314 26.11 -7.20 -15.94
CA SER A 314 26.94 -7.83 -17.00
C SER A 314 28.10 -6.92 -17.42
N LEU A 315 27.82 -5.65 -17.76
CA LEU A 315 28.83 -4.67 -18.18
C LEU A 315 29.96 -4.49 -17.16
N TYR A 316 29.66 -4.43 -15.85
CA TYR A 316 30.68 -4.23 -14.82
C TYR A 316 31.42 -5.52 -14.46
N LEU A 317 30.80 -6.70 -14.60
CA LEU A 317 31.48 -8.00 -14.42
C LEU A 317 32.48 -8.31 -15.55
N ASP A 318 32.22 -7.82 -16.77
CA ASP A 318 33.13 -7.98 -17.91
C ASP A 318 34.24 -6.92 -17.94
N LYS A 319 34.00 -5.74 -17.36
CA LYS A 319 34.97 -4.63 -17.35
C LYS A 319 36.04 -4.73 -16.26
N TYR A 320 35.77 -5.41 -15.15
CA TYR A 320 36.66 -5.44 -13.98
C TYR A 320 36.98 -6.87 -13.51
N GLU A 321 38.26 -7.14 -13.20
CA GLU A 321 38.71 -8.45 -12.68
C GLU A 321 38.21 -8.72 -11.25
N GLU A 322 38.04 -7.69 -10.43
CA GLU A 322 37.39 -7.76 -9.13
C GLU A 322 35.98 -7.15 -9.19
N ILE A 323 35.06 -7.69 -8.39
CA ILE A 323 33.66 -7.23 -8.36
C ILE A 323 33.59 -5.88 -7.63
N PRO A 324 33.22 -4.77 -8.29
CA PRO A 324 33.24 -3.45 -7.68
C PRO A 324 31.97 -3.22 -6.85
N TRP A 325 31.92 -3.85 -5.67
CA TRP A 325 30.73 -3.91 -4.81
C TRP A 325 30.07 -2.56 -4.55
N ASP A 326 30.83 -1.55 -4.13
CA ASP A 326 30.27 -0.23 -3.78
C ASP A 326 29.73 0.50 -5.01
N THR A 327 30.39 0.36 -6.16
CA THR A 327 29.92 0.90 -7.44
C THR A 327 28.63 0.23 -7.90
N LEU A 328 28.55 -1.11 -7.86
CA LEU A 328 27.35 -1.86 -8.20
C LEU A 328 26.18 -1.50 -7.28
N LYS A 329 26.40 -1.47 -5.96
CA LYS A 329 25.40 -1.07 -4.97
C LYS A 329 24.90 0.35 -5.23
N TYR A 330 25.79 1.30 -5.50
CA TYR A 330 25.44 2.68 -5.76
C TYR A 330 24.66 2.86 -7.08
N LEU A 331 25.08 2.18 -8.15
CA LEU A 331 24.37 2.25 -9.44
C LEU A 331 22.98 1.61 -9.36
N ILE A 332 22.87 0.41 -8.79
CA ILE A 332 21.61 -0.31 -8.68
C ILE A 332 20.68 0.39 -7.68
N ALA A 333 21.09 0.55 -6.41
CA ALA A 333 20.21 1.04 -5.35
C ALA A 333 20.22 2.56 -5.17
N GLY A 334 21.34 3.24 -5.45
CA GLY A 334 21.47 4.68 -5.27
C GLY A 334 20.93 5.50 -6.45
N VAL A 335 21.19 5.05 -7.68
CA VAL A 335 20.83 5.74 -8.92
C VAL A 335 19.57 5.16 -9.56
N ASN A 336 19.53 3.85 -9.83
CA ASN A 336 18.43 3.24 -10.59
C ASN A 336 17.15 3.12 -9.73
N TYR A 337 17.09 2.18 -8.79
CA TYR A 337 15.96 2.08 -7.84
C TYR A 337 15.84 3.34 -6.97
N GLY A 338 16.97 3.97 -6.64
CA GLY A 338 17.02 5.22 -5.87
C GLY A 338 16.53 6.45 -6.63
N GLY A 339 16.29 6.37 -7.95
CA GLY A 339 15.65 7.45 -8.71
C GLY A 339 14.17 7.62 -8.37
N HIS A 340 13.50 6.53 -8.00
CA HIS A 340 12.09 6.54 -7.56
C HIS A 340 11.91 6.97 -6.09
N VAL A 341 12.92 6.75 -5.25
CA VAL A 341 12.84 6.91 -3.79
C VAL A 341 13.14 8.34 -3.35
N THR A 342 12.07 9.03 -2.95
CA THR A 342 12.07 10.44 -2.52
C THR A 342 12.35 10.67 -1.04
N ASP A 343 12.10 9.69 -0.17
CA ASP A 343 12.27 9.81 1.28
C ASP A 343 13.64 9.27 1.75
N ASP A 344 14.30 10.00 2.66
CA ASP A 344 15.65 9.66 3.15
C ASP A 344 15.68 8.36 3.98
N TRP A 345 14.61 8.03 4.70
CA TRP A 345 14.53 6.79 5.49
C TRP A 345 14.27 5.59 4.59
N ASP A 346 13.43 5.74 3.56
CA ASP A 346 13.23 4.71 2.55
C ASP A 346 14.48 4.51 1.69
N ARG A 347 15.25 5.57 1.39
CA ARG A 347 16.57 5.47 0.74
C ARG A 347 17.58 4.70 1.61
N ARG A 348 17.58 4.95 2.93
CA ARG A 348 18.36 4.18 3.90
C ARG A 348 17.93 2.71 3.95
N LEU A 349 16.63 2.43 3.93
CA LEU A 349 16.09 1.07 3.87
C LEU A 349 16.52 0.32 2.61
N LEU A 350 16.42 0.96 1.44
CA LEU A 350 16.88 0.43 0.15
C LEU A 350 18.39 0.13 0.16
N THR A 351 19.18 1.04 0.72
CA THR A 351 20.64 0.82 0.93
C THR A 351 20.93 -0.32 1.91
N THR A 352 20.05 -0.54 2.89
CA THR A 352 20.19 -1.66 3.83
C THR A 352 19.90 -2.99 3.11
N TYR A 353 18.95 -3.03 2.16
CA TYR A 353 18.69 -4.23 1.36
C TYR A 353 19.81 -4.57 0.38
N ILE A 354 20.30 -3.61 -0.40
CA ILE A 354 21.35 -3.92 -1.38
C ILE A 354 22.64 -4.44 -0.71
N ASN A 355 22.93 -3.99 0.51
CA ASN A 355 24.07 -4.49 1.30
C ASN A 355 23.91 -5.95 1.77
N ASP A 356 22.69 -6.42 2.03
CA ASP A 356 22.43 -7.85 2.32
C ASP A 356 22.68 -8.72 1.08
N TYR A 357 22.13 -8.31 -0.09
CA TYR A 357 22.11 -9.16 -1.30
C TYR A 357 23.39 -9.08 -2.15
N PHE A 358 24.10 -7.96 -2.13
CA PHE A 358 25.36 -7.75 -2.85
C PHE A 358 26.54 -7.70 -1.87
N CYS A 359 26.97 -8.87 -1.44
CA CYS A 359 28.11 -9.08 -0.57
C CYS A 359 28.93 -10.31 -1.04
N GLU A 360 30.16 -10.46 -0.55
CA GLU A 360 31.04 -11.59 -0.92
C GLU A 360 30.39 -12.97 -0.62
N ALA A 361 29.58 -13.05 0.43
CA ALA A 361 28.83 -14.26 0.77
C ALA A 361 27.72 -14.64 -0.24
N ALA A 362 27.27 -13.70 -1.08
CA ALA A 362 26.35 -13.98 -2.19
C ALA A 362 27.05 -14.64 -3.39
N VAL A 363 28.38 -14.68 -3.40
CA VAL A 363 29.21 -15.24 -4.47
C VAL A 363 29.90 -16.54 -4.07
N GLY A 364 30.17 -16.74 -2.77
CA GLY A 364 30.80 -17.95 -2.23
C GLY A 364 30.04 -19.27 -2.49
N ASP A 365 30.67 -20.39 -2.14
CA ASP A 365 30.20 -21.75 -2.48
C ASP A 365 28.88 -22.13 -1.79
N LEU A 366 28.64 -21.58 -0.60
CA LEU A 366 27.35 -21.64 0.09
C LEU A 366 26.57 -20.35 -0.22
N PHE A 367 25.93 -20.30 -1.39
CA PHE A 367 25.02 -19.21 -1.74
C PHE A 367 23.96 -19.06 -0.65
N ARG A 368 24.05 -17.98 0.14
CA ARG A 368 23.20 -17.74 1.31
C ARG A 368 22.56 -16.36 1.24
N VAL A 369 21.46 -16.28 0.48
CA VAL A 369 20.49 -15.21 0.69
C VAL A 369 19.76 -15.49 2.00
N LYS A 370 20.21 -14.84 3.07
CA LYS A 370 19.60 -14.84 4.42
C LYS A 370 19.37 -16.22 5.08
N GLY A 371 20.03 -17.27 4.58
CA GLY A 371 19.91 -18.65 5.11
C GLY A 371 18.67 -19.44 4.66
N ILE A 372 17.83 -18.89 3.78
CA ILE A 372 16.58 -19.53 3.33
C ILE A 372 16.81 -20.45 2.13
N LEU A 373 17.78 -20.10 1.27
CA LEU A 373 18.13 -20.84 0.06
C LEU A 373 19.56 -21.35 0.19
N ASN A 374 19.76 -22.65 -0.04
CA ASN A 374 21.05 -23.34 -0.03
C ASN A 374 21.44 -23.87 -1.42
N LYS A 375 20.73 -23.48 -2.49
CA LYS A 375 20.93 -23.96 -3.86
C LYS A 375 20.65 -22.87 -4.88
N GLU A 376 21.45 -22.84 -5.94
CA GLU A 376 21.38 -21.88 -7.04
C GLU A 376 20.49 -22.37 -8.20
N GLY A 377 20.12 -21.45 -9.10
CA GLY A 377 19.52 -21.75 -10.41
C GLY A 377 17.99 -21.92 -10.42
N TYR A 378 17.41 -21.98 -11.62
CA TYR A 378 15.96 -22.01 -11.88
C TYR A 378 15.21 -23.10 -11.09
N HIS A 379 15.85 -24.25 -10.86
CA HIS A 379 15.27 -25.35 -10.06
C HIS A 379 15.04 -24.99 -8.58
N SER A 380 15.80 -24.06 -8.00
CA SER A 380 15.59 -23.62 -6.61
C SER A 380 14.30 -22.79 -6.44
N ILE A 381 13.84 -22.11 -7.49
CA ILE A 381 12.61 -21.30 -7.49
C ILE A 381 11.37 -22.19 -7.27
N PHE A 382 11.36 -23.42 -7.81
CA PHE A 382 10.26 -24.36 -7.58
C PHE A 382 10.14 -24.80 -6.13
N ASN A 383 11.25 -24.80 -5.37
CA ASN A 383 11.29 -25.19 -3.95
C ASN A 383 10.89 -24.06 -2.99
N LEU A 384 10.70 -22.83 -3.48
CA LEU A 384 10.14 -21.75 -2.66
C LEU A 384 8.69 -22.09 -2.24
N PRO A 385 8.23 -21.65 -1.06
CA PRO A 385 6.83 -21.79 -0.67
C PRO A 385 5.91 -20.94 -1.57
N ALA A 386 4.60 -21.21 -1.55
CA ALA A 386 3.62 -20.39 -2.26
C ALA A 386 3.30 -19.07 -1.53
N THR A 387 3.52 -19.03 -0.22
CA THR A 387 3.42 -17.84 0.62
C THR A 387 4.65 -17.71 1.51
N GLU A 388 5.29 -16.56 1.48
CA GLU A 388 6.51 -16.29 2.24
C GLU A 388 6.23 -15.73 3.65
N HIS A 389 6.97 -16.22 4.65
CA HIS A 389 6.89 -15.67 6.02
C HIS A 389 7.41 -14.22 6.07
N PRO A 390 6.84 -13.31 6.90
CA PRO A 390 7.23 -11.89 6.91
C PRO A 390 8.73 -11.62 7.15
N GLU A 391 9.41 -12.54 7.84
CA GLU A 391 10.85 -12.47 8.13
C GLU A 391 11.76 -12.52 6.90
N VAL A 392 11.28 -13.12 5.80
CA VAL A 392 11.95 -13.10 4.49
C VAL A 392 12.17 -11.64 4.07
N PHE A 393 11.11 -10.82 4.15
CA PHE A 393 11.11 -9.37 3.94
C PHE A 393 11.70 -8.57 5.11
N GLY A 394 12.29 -9.22 6.11
CA GLY A 394 12.78 -8.56 7.32
C GLY A 394 11.69 -7.98 8.21
N GLN A 395 10.43 -8.35 8.02
CA GLN A 395 9.29 -7.89 8.83
C GLN A 395 8.93 -8.85 9.97
N HIS A 396 8.34 -8.30 11.02
CA HIS A 396 7.78 -9.08 12.12
C HIS A 396 6.42 -9.68 11.70
N PRO A 397 6.00 -10.87 12.20
CA PRO A 397 4.68 -11.43 11.89
C PRO A 397 3.49 -10.48 12.15
N ASN A 398 3.61 -9.57 13.12
CA ASN A 398 2.60 -8.53 13.37
C ASN A 398 2.38 -7.60 12.16
N ALA A 399 3.37 -7.39 11.29
CA ALA A 399 3.20 -6.57 10.09
C ALA A 399 2.24 -7.22 9.06
N ASP A 400 2.21 -8.55 9.01
CA ASP A 400 1.27 -9.30 8.14
C ASP A 400 -0.15 -9.27 8.70
N ILE A 401 -0.28 -9.35 10.03
CA ILE A 401 -1.55 -9.12 10.75
C ILE A 401 -2.06 -7.69 10.49
N ALA A 402 -1.18 -6.68 10.50
CA ALA A 402 -1.55 -5.29 10.15
C ALA A 402 -2.11 -5.18 8.73
N SER A 403 -1.40 -5.79 7.78
CA SER A 403 -1.77 -5.83 6.36
C SER A 403 -3.14 -6.47 6.15
N GLN A 404 -3.37 -7.65 6.74
CA GLN A 404 -4.64 -8.40 6.65
C GLN A 404 -5.81 -7.65 7.30
N ILE A 405 -5.57 -6.93 8.41
CA ILE A 405 -6.59 -6.05 9.03
C ILE A 405 -6.92 -4.87 8.12
N ALA A 406 -5.92 -4.26 7.48
CA ALA A 406 -6.14 -3.14 6.56
C ALA A 406 -6.91 -3.58 5.30
N GLU A 407 -6.52 -4.70 4.68
CA GLU A 407 -7.22 -5.32 3.55
C GLU A 407 -8.67 -5.66 3.91
N THR A 408 -8.90 -6.24 5.09
CA THR A 408 -10.24 -6.53 5.61
C THR A 408 -11.08 -5.25 5.78
N ARG A 409 -10.48 -4.14 6.24
CA ARG A 409 -11.18 -2.85 6.32
C ARG A 409 -11.56 -2.33 4.94
N THR A 410 -10.62 -2.32 3.99
CA THR A 410 -10.90 -1.94 2.60
C THR A 410 -12.03 -2.77 1.99
N LEU A 411 -12.04 -4.09 2.22
CA LEU A 411 -13.14 -4.97 1.81
C LEU A 411 -14.49 -4.54 2.40
N PHE A 412 -14.55 -4.20 3.69
CA PHE A 412 -15.79 -3.73 4.31
C PHE A 412 -16.20 -2.32 3.86
N ASP A 413 -15.26 -1.40 3.68
CA ASP A 413 -15.53 -0.06 3.16
C ASP A 413 -16.10 -0.13 1.74
N THR A 414 -15.56 -1.03 0.90
CA THR A 414 -16.11 -1.34 -0.43
C THR A 414 -17.51 -1.97 -0.36
N LEU A 415 -17.76 -2.90 0.58
CA LEU A 415 -19.11 -3.47 0.77
C LEU A 415 -20.13 -2.44 1.29
N LEU A 416 -19.69 -1.46 2.07
CA LEU A 416 -20.53 -0.36 2.54
C LEU A 416 -20.85 0.64 1.42
N SER A 417 -19.90 0.94 0.53
CA SER A 417 -20.15 1.82 -0.62
C SER A 417 -21.11 1.23 -1.66
N LEU A 418 -21.27 -0.09 -1.68
CA LEU A 418 -22.28 -0.80 -2.49
C LEU A 418 -23.70 -0.75 -1.92
N GLN A 419 -23.90 -0.28 -0.68
CA GLN A 419 -25.25 -0.15 -0.13
C GLN A 419 -25.94 1.08 -0.74
N PRO A 420 -27.23 0.98 -1.14
CA PRO A 420 -27.92 2.09 -1.80
C PRO A 420 -28.06 3.30 -0.89
N GLN A 421 -27.21 4.30 -1.10
CA GLN A 421 -27.30 5.58 -0.41
C GLN A 421 -28.42 6.44 -1.01
N VAL A 422 -29.25 7.04 -0.15
CA VAL A 422 -30.27 8.00 -0.57
C VAL A 422 -29.56 9.29 -0.97
N SER A 423 -29.54 9.58 -2.28
CA SER A 423 -28.70 10.61 -2.89
C SER A 423 -29.14 12.04 -2.57
N SER A 424 -28.18 12.89 -2.17
CA SER A 424 -28.20 14.33 -2.43
C SER A 424 -26.89 14.75 -3.10
N THR A 425 -26.98 15.58 -4.15
CA THR A 425 -25.91 15.76 -5.13
C THR A 425 -25.12 17.06 -4.95
N GLY A 426 -23.82 16.91 -4.66
CA GLY A 426 -22.75 17.64 -5.34
C GLY A 426 -22.23 18.97 -4.75
N ALA A 427 -20.90 19.08 -4.67
CA ALA A 427 -20.14 20.31 -4.91
C ALA A 427 -18.64 20.00 -5.08
N GLY A 428 -18.01 20.51 -6.15
CA GLY A 428 -16.55 20.53 -6.28
C GLY A 428 -15.92 21.68 -5.50
N THR A 429 -14.73 21.49 -4.92
CA THR A 429 -14.07 22.49 -4.06
C THR A 429 -12.72 22.95 -4.63
N SER A 430 -12.54 24.26 -4.78
CA SER A 430 -11.24 24.88 -5.04
C SER A 430 -10.61 25.34 -3.73
N MET A 431 -9.35 24.92 -3.46
CA MET A 431 -8.61 25.32 -2.26
C MET A 431 -7.63 26.46 -2.53
N THR A 432 -7.85 27.61 -1.87
CA THR A 432 -6.81 28.64 -1.70
C THR A 432 -6.06 28.46 -0.37
N ARG A 433 -4.73 28.30 -0.45
CA ARG A 433 -3.83 28.25 0.72
C ARG A 433 -3.47 29.67 1.17
N GLY A 434 -3.71 29.98 2.44
CA GLY A 434 -3.18 31.18 3.11
C GLY A 434 -2.03 30.82 4.06
N SER A 435 -0.88 31.47 3.93
CA SER A 435 0.30 31.29 4.78
C SER A 435 0.48 32.45 5.76
N ARG A 436 0.95 32.17 6.99
CA ARG A 436 2.11 32.81 7.67
C ARG A 436 2.17 32.49 9.17
N GLU A 437 3.35 32.73 9.73
CA GLU A 437 3.82 32.23 11.03
C GLU A 437 3.58 33.19 12.21
N ASP A 438 3.43 32.61 13.40
CA ASP A 438 4.34 32.76 14.58
C ASP A 438 3.63 32.94 15.96
N ARG A 439 4.40 32.75 17.05
CA ARG A 439 4.03 32.64 18.50
C ARG A 439 3.55 31.25 18.96
N ARG A 440 4.51 30.36 19.18
CA ARG A 440 4.38 28.88 19.18
C ARG A 440 3.76 28.20 20.42
N CYS A 441 3.24 28.93 21.41
CA CYS A 441 2.49 28.35 22.54
C CYS A 441 1.07 28.90 22.65
N THR A 442 0.89 30.23 22.57
CA THR A 442 -0.43 30.86 22.49
C THR A 442 -1.19 30.41 21.24
N HIS A 443 -0.51 30.22 20.11
CA HIS A 443 -1.12 29.74 18.85
C HIS A 443 -1.79 28.37 18.97
N ASN A 444 -1.24 27.43 19.77
CA ASN A 444 -1.85 26.10 19.95
C ASN A 444 -3.14 26.17 20.76
N ALA A 445 -3.16 26.95 21.85
CA ALA A 445 -4.37 27.19 22.65
C ALA A 445 -5.44 27.96 21.85
N ILE A 446 -5.03 28.98 21.09
CA ILE A 446 -5.91 29.74 20.18
C ILE A 446 -6.51 28.82 19.10
N ASN A 447 -5.72 27.90 18.53
CA ASN A 447 -6.23 26.96 17.54
C ASN A 447 -7.21 25.95 18.16
N LEU A 448 -6.93 25.40 19.34
CA LEU A 448 -7.88 24.56 20.07
C LEU A 448 -9.20 25.29 20.39
N MET A 449 -9.13 26.56 20.81
CA MET A 449 -10.32 27.40 21.01
C MET A 449 -11.10 27.64 19.70
N LYS A 450 -10.41 27.87 18.57
CA LYS A 450 -11.05 27.98 17.25
C LYS A 450 -11.75 26.68 16.84
N ILE A 451 -11.17 25.50 17.09
CA ILE A 451 -11.82 24.20 16.83
C ILE A 451 -13.07 24.08 17.69
N LEU A 452 -12.98 24.30 19.01
CA LEU A 452 -14.12 24.19 19.92
C LEU A 452 -15.28 25.11 19.51
N PHE A 453 -14.96 26.34 19.12
CA PHE A 453 -15.95 27.27 18.59
C PHE A 453 -16.55 26.79 17.26
N CYS A 454 -15.73 26.30 16.33
CA CYS A 454 -16.19 25.75 15.05
C CYS A 454 -17.09 24.53 15.24
N PHE A 455 -16.65 23.53 16.01
CA PHE A 455 -17.37 22.32 16.38
C PHE A 455 -18.74 22.66 17.01
N SER A 456 -18.74 23.49 18.05
CA SER A 456 -19.98 23.93 18.73
C SER A 456 -20.90 24.69 17.78
N SER A 457 -20.38 25.66 17.01
CA SER A 457 -21.17 26.44 16.05
C SER A 457 -21.77 25.57 14.96
N SER A 458 -21.00 24.62 14.40
CA SER A 458 -21.47 23.70 13.36
C SER A 458 -22.55 22.76 13.86
N ILE A 459 -22.41 22.17 15.06
CA ILE A 459 -23.43 21.28 15.64
C ILE A 459 -24.72 22.05 15.96
N ILE A 460 -24.62 23.25 16.55
CA ILE A 460 -25.79 24.10 16.83
C ILE A 460 -26.50 24.52 15.53
N LYS A 461 -25.74 24.86 14.48
CA LYS A 461 -26.30 25.19 13.15
C LYS A 461 -26.94 23.96 12.49
N LEU A 462 -26.32 22.79 12.57
CA LEU A 462 -26.87 21.54 12.03
C LEU A 462 -28.18 21.17 12.73
N GLN A 463 -28.23 21.24 14.07
CA GLN A 463 -29.45 20.99 14.83
C GLN A 463 -30.59 21.96 14.45
N LYS A 464 -30.26 23.23 14.19
CA LYS A 464 -31.23 24.22 13.67
C LYS A 464 -31.60 23.97 12.21
N GLY A 465 -30.68 23.46 11.39
CA GLY A 465 -30.90 23.07 10.00
C GLY A 465 -31.88 21.93 9.86
N ILE A 466 -31.69 20.86 10.63
CA ILE A 466 -32.61 19.72 10.71
C ILE A 466 -34.02 20.16 11.16
N LYS A 467 -34.12 21.18 12.02
CA LYS A 467 -35.40 21.77 12.47
C LYS A 467 -35.99 22.80 11.50
N GLY A 468 -35.39 23.05 10.34
CA GLY A 468 -35.82 24.07 9.37
C GLY A 468 -35.66 25.52 9.83
N VAL A 469 -34.97 25.77 10.95
CA VAL A 469 -34.74 27.11 11.54
C VAL A 469 -33.54 27.82 10.89
N VAL A 470 -32.68 27.08 10.22
CA VAL A 470 -31.50 27.56 9.47
C VAL A 470 -31.49 26.85 8.12
N VAL A 471 -31.10 27.56 7.05
CA VAL A 471 -30.95 26.94 5.72
C VAL A 471 -29.81 25.92 5.75
N MET A 472 -30.07 24.69 5.28
CA MET A 472 -29.02 23.69 5.10
C MET A 472 -28.04 24.19 4.04
N SER A 473 -26.76 24.28 4.40
CA SER A 473 -25.70 24.64 3.46
C SER A 473 -24.86 23.40 3.13
N PRO A 474 -24.12 23.37 2.00
CA PRO A 474 -23.32 22.20 1.62
C PRO A 474 -22.35 21.74 2.72
N HIS A 475 -21.80 22.67 3.50
CA HIS A 475 -20.93 22.38 4.63
C HIS A 475 -21.65 21.73 5.84
N LEU A 476 -22.92 22.07 6.06
CA LEU A 476 -23.74 21.44 7.11
C LEU A 476 -24.22 20.06 6.69
N GLU A 477 -24.49 19.88 5.40
CA GLU A 477 -24.85 18.59 4.79
C GLU A 477 -23.65 17.63 4.77
N GLU A 478 -22.46 18.08 4.38
CA GLU A 478 -21.20 17.33 4.55
C GLU A 478 -20.97 16.96 6.02
N THR A 479 -21.18 17.91 6.96
CA THR A 479 -21.08 17.64 8.40
C THR A 479 -22.09 16.56 8.85
N PHE A 480 -23.32 16.60 8.34
CA PHE A 480 -24.35 15.60 8.63
C PHE A 480 -23.95 14.21 8.13
N ASN A 481 -23.53 14.11 6.86
CA ASN A 481 -23.13 12.84 6.24
C ASN A 481 -21.91 12.24 6.95
N CYS A 482 -20.89 13.04 7.28
CA CYS A 482 -19.76 12.56 8.07
C CYS A 482 -20.18 12.04 9.46
N ILE A 483 -21.09 12.72 10.17
CA ILE A 483 -21.58 12.26 11.48
C ILE A 483 -22.39 10.96 11.34
N TYR A 484 -23.20 10.82 10.29
CA TYR A 484 -23.96 9.61 9.97
C TYR A 484 -23.02 8.42 9.69
N ASP A 485 -21.96 8.64 8.91
CA ASP A 485 -20.92 7.67 8.58
C ASP A 485 -19.92 7.40 9.73
N VAL A 486 -20.09 8.03 10.91
CA VAL A 486 -19.14 7.96 12.05
C VAL A 486 -17.73 8.51 11.72
N ARG A 487 -17.62 9.30 10.65
CA ARG A 487 -16.40 10.00 10.20
C ARG A 487 -16.28 11.38 10.85
N VAL A 488 -15.08 11.95 10.85
CA VAL A 488 -14.83 13.32 11.31
C VAL A 488 -15.06 14.29 10.13
N PRO A 489 -15.92 15.32 10.27
CA PRO A 489 -16.07 16.37 9.26
C PRO A 489 -14.74 17.08 8.93
N PRO A 490 -14.38 17.30 7.64
CA PRO A 490 -13.11 17.90 7.24
C PRO A 490 -12.83 19.30 7.81
N LEU A 491 -13.88 20.04 8.17
CA LEU A 491 -13.75 21.34 8.85
C LEU A 491 -13.11 21.24 10.24
N TRP A 492 -13.23 20.09 10.92
CA TRP A 492 -12.71 19.88 12.27
C TRP A 492 -11.26 19.36 12.27
N GLU A 493 -10.84 18.69 11.19
CA GLU A 493 -9.49 18.12 11.03
C GLU A 493 -8.40 19.15 10.73
N LYS A 494 -8.78 20.38 10.32
CA LYS A 494 -7.85 21.46 9.89
C LYS A 494 -6.78 21.87 10.91
N ALA A 495 -6.89 21.44 12.17
CA ALA A 495 -5.95 21.80 13.24
C ALA A 495 -4.96 20.68 13.63
N TYR A 496 -5.32 19.41 13.44
CA TYR A 496 -4.39 18.29 13.54
C TYR A 496 -4.89 17.12 12.68
N PRO A 497 -4.03 16.54 11.81
CA PRO A 497 -4.42 15.37 11.02
C PRO A 497 -4.69 14.19 11.96
N SER A 498 -5.74 13.42 11.65
CA SER A 498 -6.19 12.29 12.45
C SER A 498 -6.97 11.33 11.55
N ILE A 499 -6.74 10.03 11.70
CA ILE A 499 -7.56 8.98 11.06
C ILE A 499 -8.46 8.25 12.06
N LYS A 500 -8.63 8.81 13.27
CA LYS A 500 -9.55 8.31 14.30
C LYS A 500 -11.02 8.46 13.87
N PRO A 501 -11.88 7.48 14.16
CA PRO A 501 -13.33 7.63 14.02
C PRO A 501 -13.87 8.68 15.00
N LEU A 502 -15.04 9.24 14.69
CA LEU A 502 -15.63 10.41 15.36
C LEU A 502 -15.63 10.32 16.91
N ALA A 503 -15.98 9.16 17.46
CA ALA A 503 -16.02 8.94 18.91
C ALA A 503 -14.62 8.98 19.56
N ALA A 504 -13.60 8.42 18.89
CA ALA A 504 -12.22 8.44 19.38
C ALA A 504 -11.59 9.83 19.23
N TRP A 505 -11.82 10.50 18.09
CA TRP A 505 -11.41 11.88 17.85
C TRP A 505 -11.97 12.85 18.90
N THR A 506 -13.25 12.71 19.26
CA THR A 506 -13.89 13.57 20.27
C THR A 506 -13.24 13.40 21.65
N ARG A 507 -12.93 12.16 22.07
CA ARG A 507 -12.20 11.91 23.33
C ARG A 507 -10.80 12.51 23.31
N ASP A 508 -10.08 12.38 22.19
CA ASP A 508 -8.76 12.97 21.98
C ASP A 508 -8.79 14.50 22.11
N LEU A 509 -9.77 15.16 21.49
CA LEU A 509 -9.99 16.60 21.62
C LEU A 509 -10.25 17.02 23.07
N CYS A 510 -11.09 16.30 23.81
CA CYS A 510 -11.31 16.57 25.24
C CYS A 510 -10.01 16.48 26.05
N GLN A 511 -9.17 15.49 25.81
CA GLN A 511 -7.87 15.36 26.48
C GLN A 511 -6.90 16.50 26.12
N ARG A 512 -6.87 16.93 24.86
CA ARG A 512 -6.07 18.10 24.42
C ARG A 512 -6.47 19.36 25.18
N VAL A 513 -7.77 19.63 25.22
CA VAL A 513 -8.33 20.81 25.89
C VAL A 513 -8.04 20.76 27.39
N ALA A 514 -8.21 19.59 28.04
CA ALA A 514 -7.90 19.42 29.46
C ALA A 514 -6.42 19.70 29.80
N GLN A 515 -5.47 19.26 28.94
CA GLN A 515 -4.05 19.59 29.13
C GLN A 515 -3.79 21.10 29.13
N PHE A 516 -4.28 21.82 28.12
CA PHE A 516 -4.03 23.26 28.01
C PHE A 516 -4.82 24.09 29.04
N ALA A 517 -6.00 23.63 29.45
CA ALA A 517 -6.75 24.25 30.55
C ALA A 517 -6.02 24.09 31.90
N SER A 518 -5.47 22.90 32.19
CA SER A 518 -4.64 22.65 33.37
C SER A 518 -3.38 23.53 33.37
N TRP A 519 -2.66 23.60 32.25
CA TRP A 519 -1.48 24.46 32.11
C TRP A 519 -1.83 25.95 32.28
N ALA A 520 -2.93 26.43 31.69
CA ALA A 520 -3.36 27.83 31.83
C ALA A 520 -3.72 28.22 33.28
N GLY A 521 -4.11 27.26 34.12
CA GLY A 521 -4.35 27.47 35.56
C GLY A 521 -3.09 27.48 36.43
N THR A 522 -1.91 27.21 35.86
CA THR A 522 -0.63 27.11 36.59
C THR A 522 0.35 28.22 36.20
N THR A 523 1.04 28.79 37.19
CA THR A 523 2.10 29.81 36.98
C THR A 523 3.45 29.22 36.59
N VAL A 524 3.61 27.90 36.68
CA VAL A 524 4.86 27.16 36.41
C VAL A 524 4.62 26.22 35.22
N PRO A 525 5.55 26.09 34.25
CA PRO A 525 5.38 25.17 33.14
C PRO A 525 5.32 23.70 33.62
N PRO A 526 4.48 22.85 32.99
CA PRO A 526 4.37 21.45 33.36
C PRO A 526 5.66 20.69 33.04
N THR A 527 6.17 19.94 34.02
CA THR A 527 7.38 19.11 33.87
C THR A 527 7.16 17.87 33.01
N LEU A 528 5.91 17.39 32.98
CA LEU A 528 5.45 16.22 32.22
C LEU A 528 4.43 16.62 31.16
N ILE A 529 4.72 16.26 29.91
CA ILE A 529 4.02 16.80 28.75
C ILE A 529 3.55 15.64 27.86
N TRP A 530 2.27 15.62 27.52
CA TRP A 530 1.75 14.75 26.47
C TRP A 530 1.95 15.47 25.12
N LEU A 531 3.12 15.21 24.53
CA LEU A 531 3.55 15.79 23.26
C LEU A 531 2.52 15.63 22.11
N PRO A 532 1.82 14.48 21.97
CA PRO A 532 0.77 14.33 20.96
C PRO A 532 -0.39 15.32 21.08
N GLY A 533 -0.62 15.88 22.27
CA GLY A 533 -1.69 16.85 22.53
C GLY A 533 -1.50 18.19 21.80
N PHE A 534 -0.29 18.48 21.32
CA PHE A 534 0.05 19.69 20.58
C PHE A 534 -0.36 19.56 19.12
N THR A 535 -0.94 20.62 18.55
CA THR A 535 -1.19 20.71 17.09
C THR A 535 0.11 20.78 16.28
N PHE A 536 1.18 21.33 16.87
CA PHE A 536 2.53 21.37 16.27
C PHE A 536 3.62 20.91 17.26
N PRO A 537 3.82 19.58 17.42
CA PRO A 537 4.80 19.00 18.35
C PRO A 537 6.24 19.51 18.14
N ASN A 538 6.71 19.58 16.90
CA ASN A 538 8.07 20.02 16.56
C ASN A 538 8.33 21.48 16.96
N SER A 539 7.32 22.35 16.88
CA SER A 539 7.40 23.74 17.35
C SER A 539 7.64 23.83 18.86
N PHE A 540 7.03 22.92 19.63
CA PHE A 540 7.26 22.83 21.07
C PHE A 540 8.67 22.31 21.39
N LEU A 541 9.10 21.21 20.77
CA LEU A 541 10.46 20.65 20.97
C LEU A 541 11.55 21.67 20.61
N THR A 542 11.34 22.43 19.54
CA THR A 542 12.23 23.53 19.12
C THR A 542 12.31 24.62 20.18
N ALA A 543 11.18 24.99 20.80
CA ALA A 543 11.16 25.98 21.88
C ALA A 543 11.94 25.51 23.13
N VAL A 544 11.86 24.22 23.48
CA VAL A 544 12.68 23.63 24.55
C VAL A 544 14.18 23.72 24.22
N LEU A 545 14.58 23.34 23.00
CA LEU A 545 15.97 23.45 22.52
C LEU A 545 16.49 24.90 22.44
N GLN A 546 15.61 25.88 22.21
CA GLN A 546 15.92 27.30 22.23
C GLN A 546 16.01 27.86 23.66
N SER A 547 15.15 27.41 24.59
CA SER A 547 15.20 27.81 26.00
C SER A 547 16.51 27.37 26.65
N ALA A 548 16.86 26.08 26.50
CA ALA A 548 18.13 25.55 27.00
C ALA A 548 19.36 26.21 26.34
N ALA A 549 19.25 26.69 25.10
CA ALA A 549 20.31 27.47 24.45
C ALA A 549 20.67 28.73 25.23
N ARG A 550 19.64 29.44 25.72
CA ARG A 550 19.77 30.72 26.44
C ARG A 550 20.25 30.50 27.87
N GLN A 551 19.90 29.37 28.48
CA GLN A 551 20.36 29.00 29.82
C GLN A 551 21.84 28.58 29.84
N HIS A 552 22.30 27.87 28.81
CA HIS A 552 23.68 27.34 28.73
C HIS A 552 24.62 28.11 27.78
N ASN A 553 24.20 29.26 27.25
CA ASN A 553 24.96 30.10 26.30
C ASN A 553 25.50 29.37 25.05
N PHE A 554 24.79 28.34 24.57
CA PHE A 554 25.17 27.61 23.35
C PHE A 554 24.58 28.24 22.07
N SER A 555 25.40 28.29 21.01
CA SER A 555 24.97 28.66 19.65
C SER A 555 23.74 27.83 19.21
N PRO A 556 22.74 28.43 18.53
CA PRO A 556 21.56 27.72 18.05
C PRO A 556 21.86 26.45 17.25
N ASP A 557 22.82 26.54 16.33
CA ASP A 557 23.02 25.59 15.21
C ASP A 557 23.86 24.35 15.58
N LYS A 558 24.52 24.36 16.74
CA LYS A 558 25.42 23.26 17.17
C LYS A 558 24.75 22.21 18.08
N LYS A 559 23.43 22.24 18.22
CA LYS A 559 22.73 21.38 19.20
C LYS A 559 22.16 20.11 18.59
N GLY A 560 22.11 19.07 19.42
CA GLY A 560 21.28 17.89 19.23
C GLY A 560 20.27 17.76 20.37
N ALA A 561 19.30 16.87 20.20
CA ALA A 561 18.49 16.37 21.29
C ALA A 561 18.96 14.95 21.61
N LYS A 562 19.11 14.62 22.89
CA LYS A 562 19.28 13.24 23.35
C LYS A 562 18.08 12.85 24.18
N LEU A 563 17.52 11.69 23.88
CA LEU A 563 16.49 11.10 24.72
C LEU A 563 17.16 10.14 25.70
N LEU A 564 16.80 10.29 26.95
CA LEU A 564 17.23 9.47 28.06
C LEU A 564 15.97 8.91 28.72
N LEU A 565 16.06 7.73 29.34
CA LEU A 565 15.06 7.38 30.34
C LEU A 565 15.45 8.03 31.67
N PRO A 566 14.46 8.46 32.49
CA PRO A 566 14.74 8.93 33.85
C PRO A 566 15.50 7.84 34.64
N PRO A 567 16.52 8.19 35.43
CA PRO A 567 17.45 7.23 36.02
C PRO A 567 16.83 6.29 37.07
N ASN A 568 15.68 6.66 37.65
CA ASN A 568 15.03 5.88 38.70
C ASN A 568 14.08 4.83 38.11
N LYS A 569 14.44 3.55 38.24
CA LYS A 569 13.64 2.37 37.85
C LYS A 569 12.38 2.14 38.73
N THR A 570 11.76 3.19 39.27
CA THR A 570 10.55 3.09 40.10
C THR A 570 9.29 2.98 39.25
N HIS A 571 8.81 1.74 39.07
CA HIS A 571 7.45 1.36 38.66
C HIS A 571 6.62 2.40 37.86
N MET A 572 7.03 2.69 36.62
CA MET A 572 6.14 3.37 35.69
C MET A 572 5.04 2.41 35.19
N SER A 573 3.92 2.48 35.90
CA SER A 573 2.62 1.96 35.49
C SER A 573 2.19 2.62 34.17
N ASN A 574 1.85 1.82 33.17
CA ASN A 574 1.27 2.31 31.92
C ASN A 574 -0.26 2.54 32.04
N ASN A 575 -0.82 2.53 33.26
CA ASN A 575 -2.26 2.63 33.46
C ASN A 575 -2.74 4.08 33.29
N ILE A 576 -3.48 4.32 32.21
CA ILE A 576 -4.06 5.62 31.81
C ILE A 576 -4.91 6.24 32.93
N ASN A 577 -5.44 5.41 33.83
CA ASN A 577 -6.35 5.79 34.91
C ASN A 577 -5.67 6.15 36.25
N GLN A 578 -4.33 6.17 36.35
CA GLN A 578 -3.61 6.60 37.56
C GLN A 578 -2.53 7.65 37.27
N PRO A 579 -2.80 8.95 37.50
CA PRO A 579 -1.89 10.04 37.15
C PRO A 579 -0.84 10.37 38.24
N ASN A 580 -0.62 9.54 39.27
CA ASN A 580 0.11 9.96 40.49
C ASN A 580 1.31 9.06 40.89
N MET A 581 2.14 8.64 39.94
CA MET A 581 3.50 8.12 40.25
C MET A 581 4.54 8.69 39.28
N PHE A 582 4.88 9.96 39.47
CA PHE A 582 5.92 10.66 38.72
C PHE A 582 7.22 10.78 39.52
N PRO A 583 8.39 10.91 38.87
CA PRO A 583 9.61 11.30 39.57
C PRO A 583 9.38 12.63 40.31
N PRO A 584 9.64 12.73 41.63
CA PRO A 584 9.26 13.88 42.45
C PRO A 584 10.11 15.14 42.21
N VAL A 585 10.95 15.15 41.19
CA VAL A 585 11.96 16.19 40.93
C VAL A 585 11.81 16.70 39.49
N CYS A 586 11.67 18.02 39.36
CA CYS A 586 11.74 18.74 38.08
C CYS A 586 13.09 18.43 37.40
N PRO A 587 13.14 18.08 36.09
CA PRO A 587 14.41 17.84 35.44
C PRO A 587 15.21 19.16 35.38
N GLU A 588 16.49 19.13 35.74
CA GLU A 588 17.37 20.32 35.68
C GLU A 588 17.44 20.93 34.27
N ASP A 589 17.39 20.06 33.24
CA ASP A 589 17.38 20.41 31.83
C ASP A 589 16.28 19.65 31.08
N GLY A 590 15.58 20.31 30.17
CA GLY A 590 14.66 19.65 29.24
C GLY A 590 13.28 19.36 29.84
N VAL A 591 12.58 18.36 29.29
CA VAL A 591 11.19 18.03 29.65
C VAL A 591 10.93 16.53 29.65
N TYR A 592 9.98 16.06 30.45
CA TYR A 592 9.50 14.68 30.37
C TYR A 592 8.32 14.57 29.39
N ILE A 593 8.37 13.58 28.51
CA ILE A 593 7.38 13.35 27.45
C ILE A 593 6.68 12.01 27.67
N ARG A 594 5.34 12.02 27.66
CA ARG A 594 4.50 10.81 27.79
C ARG A 594 3.58 10.59 26.58
N GLY A 595 3.03 9.38 26.50
CA GLY A 595 2.03 8.98 25.50
C GLY A 595 2.60 8.80 24.10
N LEU A 596 3.83 8.29 24.02
CA LEU A 596 4.45 7.85 22.78
C LEU A 596 4.24 6.35 22.62
N TYR A 597 4.11 5.89 21.38
CA TYR A 597 3.98 4.48 21.04
C TYR A 597 5.12 4.07 20.12
N LEU A 598 5.61 2.85 20.27
CA LEU A 598 6.63 2.23 19.43
C LEU A 598 5.93 1.25 18.49
N GLU A 599 6.22 1.36 17.20
CA GLU A 599 5.71 0.48 16.15
C GLU A 599 6.89 -0.28 15.53
N GLY A 600 6.67 -1.53 15.10
CA GLY A 600 7.70 -2.39 14.52
C GLY A 600 8.74 -2.93 15.52
N ALA A 601 8.58 -2.67 16.83
CA ALA A 601 9.42 -3.21 17.89
C ALA A 601 8.70 -3.18 19.26
N GLY A 602 9.13 -4.07 20.16
CA GLY A 602 8.82 -4.02 21.59
C GLY A 602 9.85 -3.18 22.37
N TRP A 603 9.56 -2.92 23.65
CA TRP A 603 10.45 -2.15 24.54
C TRP A 603 10.77 -2.88 25.83
N ASP A 604 12.04 -3.23 26.05
CA ASP A 604 12.48 -3.76 27.34
C ASP A 604 12.74 -2.64 28.35
N LYS A 605 11.90 -2.61 29.39
CA LYS A 605 12.01 -1.68 30.53
C LYS A 605 13.27 -1.92 31.37
N THR A 606 13.85 -3.11 31.34
CA THR A 606 14.98 -3.53 32.18
C THR A 606 16.31 -3.01 31.63
N ASN A 607 16.58 -3.29 30.35
CA ASN A 607 17.81 -2.91 29.65
C ASN A 607 17.70 -1.60 28.86
N SER A 608 16.49 -1.02 28.76
CA SER A 608 16.23 0.28 28.09
C SER A 608 16.58 0.26 26.61
N CYS A 609 16.15 -0.79 25.90
CA CYS A 609 16.45 -1.02 24.50
C CYS A 609 15.27 -1.65 23.74
N LEU A 610 15.39 -1.62 22.41
CA LEU A 610 14.49 -2.32 21.51
C LEU A 610 14.61 -3.84 21.69
N VAL A 611 13.46 -4.52 21.61
CA VAL A 611 13.30 -5.98 21.56
C VAL A 611 12.23 -6.32 20.52
N GLU A 612 12.08 -7.58 20.14
CA GLU A 612 10.96 -7.96 19.26
C GLU A 612 9.62 -7.71 19.97
N ALA A 613 8.57 -7.43 19.19
CA ALA A 613 7.24 -7.24 19.72
C ALA A 613 6.59 -8.61 20.03
N GLU A 614 5.79 -8.70 21.08
CA GLU A 614 5.01 -9.93 21.31
C GLU A 614 4.01 -10.18 20.16
N PRO A 615 3.64 -11.42 19.86
CA PRO A 615 2.58 -11.71 18.87
C PRO A 615 1.30 -10.94 19.18
N MET A 616 0.65 -10.39 18.15
CA MET A 616 -0.52 -9.48 18.25
C MET A 616 -0.24 -8.11 18.92
N GLN A 617 0.96 -7.84 19.44
CA GLN A 617 1.35 -6.51 19.90
C GLN A 617 1.71 -5.60 18.72
N MET A 618 0.68 -5.00 18.11
CA MET A 618 0.83 -4.09 16.97
C MET A 618 1.67 -2.84 17.33
N VAL A 619 1.46 -2.33 18.55
CA VAL A 619 2.14 -1.14 19.09
C VAL A 619 2.49 -1.36 20.55
N CYS A 620 3.66 -0.87 20.96
CA CYS A 620 4.15 -0.94 22.33
C CYS A 620 4.14 0.46 22.97
N PRO A 621 3.33 0.74 24.02
CA PRO A 621 3.35 2.03 24.72
C PRO A 621 4.67 2.20 25.48
N ILE A 622 5.47 3.20 25.08
CA ILE A 622 6.82 3.40 25.60
C ILE A 622 6.77 4.23 26.91
N PRO A 623 7.64 3.93 27.89
CA PRO A 623 7.74 4.69 29.13
C PRO A 623 7.99 6.19 28.90
N THR A 624 7.63 7.02 29.87
CA THR A 624 7.93 8.46 29.88
C THR A 624 9.42 8.70 29.60
N ILE A 625 9.72 9.48 28.57
CA ILE A 625 11.09 9.76 28.13
C ILE A 625 11.52 11.15 28.59
N HIS A 626 12.78 11.29 28.99
CA HIS A 626 13.41 12.58 29.23
C HIS A 626 14.02 13.12 27.92
N PHE A 627 13.47 14.23 27.43
CA PHE A 627 14.02 14.95 26.28
C PHE A 627 15.05 15.96 26.78
N LYS A 628 16.35 15.60 26.73
CA LYS A 628 17.45 16.44 27.19
C LYS A 628 18.19 17.09 26.01
N PRO A 629 18.27 18.43 25.93
CA PRO A 629 19.14 19.14 24.99
C PRO A 629 20.62 18.79 25.24
N VAL A 630 21.40 18.56 24.18
CA VAL A 630 22.85 18.27 24.27
C VAL A 630 23.63 18.97 23.16
N GLU A 631 24.92 19.22 23.36
CA GLU A 631 25.79 19.72 22.29
C GLU A 631 26.17 18.57 21.32
N ARG A 632 26.11 18.85 20.01
CA ARG A 632 26.36 17.85 18.96
C ARG A 632 27.87 17.66 18.75
N ARG A 633 28.48 16.75 19.52
CA ARG A 633 29.88 16.32 19.30
C ARG A 633 30.04 15.75 17.89
N LYS A 634 31.14 16.10 17.19
CA LYS A 634 31.53 15.43 15.94
C LYS A 634 31.73 13.94 16.23
N LYS A 635 31.20 13.05 15.37
CA LYS A 635 31.48 11.62 15.45
C LYS A 635 33.00 11.43 15.32
N MET A 636 33.65 10.90 16.36
CA MET A 636 35.00 10.35 16.22
C MET A 636 34.92 9.07 15.37
N ALA A 637 35.99 8.79 14.63
CA ALA A 637 36.13 7.51 13.93
C ALA A 637 36.10 6.34 14.93
N LYS A 638 35.70 5.16 14.47
CA LYS A 638 35.61 3.93 15.28
C LYS A 638 36.89 3.71 16.09
N SER A 639 36.79 3.76 17.43
CA SER A 639 37.76 3.08 18.30
C SER A 639 37.23 1.69 18.57
N GLU A 640 38.01 0.67 18.22
CA GLU A 640 37.66 -0.71 18.53
C GLU A 640 37.83 -0.96 20.04
N SER A 641 36.73 -1.35 20.68
CA SER A 641 36.68 -1.84 22.05
C SER A 641 35.83 -3.11 22.05
N PRO A 642 36.23 -4.21 22.72
CA PRO A 642 35.56 -5.51 22.62
C PRO A 642 34.33 -5.61 23.54
N ASP A 643 33.41 -4.66 23.42
CA ASP A 643 32.04 -4.72 23.93
C ASP A 643 31.11 -4.42 22.76
N LEU A 644 30.09 -5.27 22.51
CA LEU A 644 29.22 -5.16 21.33
C LEU A 644 28.74 -3.71 21.13
N PRO A 645 29.13 -3.02 20.03
CA PRO A 645 28.80 -1.62 19.85
C PRO A 645 27.29 -1.48 19.57
N GLN A 646 26.53 -1.11 20.61
CA GLN A 646 25.10 -0.81 20.51
C GLN A 646 24.88 0.43 19.61
N THR A 647 24.77 0.19 18.30
CA THR A 647 24.54 1.25 17.31
C THR A 647 23.18 1.91 17.52
N PRO A 648 23.09 3.24 17.68
CA PRO A 648 21.81 3.90 17.89
C PRO A 648 20.91 3.79 16.64
N VAL A 649 19.67 3.36 16.85
CA VAL A 649 18.62 3.37 15.82
C VAL A 649 18.00 4.75 15.79
N GLN A 650 18.23 5.50 14.71
CA GLN A 650 17.45 6.69 14.40
C GLN A 650 16.09 6.28 13.83
N THR A 651 15.03 6.64 14.54
CA THR A 651 13.62 6.50 14.12
C THR A 651 13.20 7.63 13.18
N ARG A 652 12.06 7.49 12.48
CA ARG A 652 11.50 8.51 11.55
C ARG A 652 11.47 9.95 12.11
N ASN A 653 11.27 10.10 13.42
CA ASN A 653 11.27 11.40 14.12
C ASN A 653 12.67 11.90 14.54
N SER A 654 13.75 11.35 13.97
CA SER A 654 15.16 11.64 14.29
C SER A 654 15.55 11.38 15.75
N LEU A 655 14.85 10.45 16.44
CA LEU A 655 15.11 10.09 17.83
C LEU A 655 16.00 8.83 17.88
N GLU A 656 17.09 8.88 18.64
CA GLU A 656 18.06 7.78 18.79
C GLU A 656 17.68 6.84 19.95
N LEU A 657 17.41 5.57 19.63
CA LEU A 657 17.13 4.49 20.58
C LEU A 657 18.25 3.44 20.58
N LYS A 658 18.42 2.70 21.69
CA LYS A 658 19.38 1.58 21.76
C LYS A 658 18.84 0.36 21.01
N SER A 659 19.64 -0.22 20.11
CA SER A 659 19.26 -1.38 19.30
C SER A 659 19.13 -2.72 20.06
N GLY A 660 19.60 -2.78 21.31
CA GLY A 660 19.53 -4.00 22.12
C GLY A 660 20.47 -5.09 21.59
N SER A 661 19.98 -6.32 21.51
CA SER A 661 20.71 -7.49 21.01
C SER A 661 20.83 -7.55 19.48
N ALA A 662 19.94 -6.86 18.75
CA ALA A 662 19.94 -6.84 17.29
C ALA A 662 20.71 -5.63 16.72
N PRO A 663 21.31 -5.75 15.53
CA PRO A 663 21.97 -4.63 14.85
C PRO A 663 20.95 -3.58 14.39
N ALA A 664 21.38 -2.34 14.14
CA ALA A 664 20.49 -1.28 13.66
C ALA A 664 19.75 -1.66 12.36
N ASP A 665 20.42 -2.39 11.47
CA ASP A 665 19.88 -2.81 10.16
C ASP A 665 18.67 -3.76 10.27
N HIS A 666 18.54 -4.46 11.39
CA HIS A 666 17.35 -5.25 11.72
C HIS A 666 16.14 -4.34 11.93
N TRP A 667 16.28 -3.33 12.80
CA TRP A 667 15.22 -2.37 13.14
C TRP A 667 14.84 -1.45 11.98
N ILE A 668 15.76 -1.18 11.06
CA ILE A 668 15.44 -0.50 9.79
C ILE A 668 14.48 -1.36 8.96
N LYS A 669 14.74 -2.66 8.79
CA LYS A 669 13.90 -3.58 7.99
C LYS A 669 12.54 -3.87 8.62
N ARG A 670 12.48 -3.86 9.96
CA ARG A 670 11.25 -3.89 10.78
C ARG A 670 10.41 -2.60 10.71
N GLY A 671 10.90 -1.54 10.08
CA GLY A 671 10.18 -0.26 9.96
C GLY A 671 10.04 0.51 11.28
N THR A 672 10.93 0.30 12.26
CA THR A 672 10.72 0.74 13.65
C THR A 672 10.55 2.26 13.77
N ALA A 673 9.40 2.69 14.30
CA ALA A 673 9.00 4.09 14.38
C ALA A 673 8.41 4.45 15.74
N LEU A 674 8.53 5.73 16.13
CA LEU A 674 7.83 6.29 17.28
C LEU A 674 6.62 7.10 16.82
N LEU A 675 5.42 6.64 17.18
CA LEU A 675 4.16 7.27 16.86
C LEU A 675 3.71 8.21 17.97
N LEU A 676 3.10 9.33 17.58
CA LEU A 676 2.47 10.27 18.51
C LEU A 676 1.03 9.87 18.83
N SER A 677 0.32 9.25 17.89
CA SER A 677 -1.06 8.82 18.05
C SER A 677 -1.26 7.45 17.45
N LEU A 678 -2.26 6.75 17.96
CA LEU A 678 -2.86 5.57 17.34
C LEU A 678 -4.14 5.99 16.60
N ASP A 679 -4.68 5.06 15.80
CA ASP A 679 -5.88 5.26 14.99
C ASP A 679 -7.18 5.00 15.76
N SER A 680 -7.08 4.46 16.98
CA SER A 680 -8.21 4.07 17.85
C SER A 680 -8.09 4.59 19.29
#